data_AF-A0A0A1U580-F1
#
_entry.id   AF-A0A0A1U580-F1
#
_cell.length_a   1.000
_cell.length_b   1.000
_cell.length_c   1.000
_cell.angle_alpha   90.00
_cell.angle_beta   90.00
_cell.angle_gamma   90.00
#
_symmetry.space_group_name_H-M   'P 1'
#
loop_
_entity.id
_entity.type
_entity.pdbx_description
1 polymer ?
#
loop_
_entity_poly.entity_id
_entity_poly.type
_entity_poly.pdbx_seq_one_letter_code
_entity_poly.pdbx_strand_id
1 'polypeptide(L)'
;MFLVVTILFNTIVSQSTTRECINTTTAATMEGIITTSLNCIDSNAFENNKNITKVIFTGEENLRFIYHCFSGCVNLAAVEVTIQYVKIEALAENSFYNTSLQTFDLRGYNKLPNNCFADSTFLSEITHSNLLSNIGINAFKNTNIEYIEVALNSPITLSNFAFDGCVNFKGFSNEIESFATIGWGAFRGTGIQIFDLRGYQFIPTYAFQNCKKLEYIIGAEQVTQISTSALSGCTNLKALVLGKTLSKVSANAFDNVPENFFIVYNGGQFTCSGLNNNKIKVIVNSTSNCTDFCGIQPLVLDCAEDEIIVLNKTCQKCPMGKVKSVSYNTISCDQWNCNEIENCEENSCGKLSGCRTCISGYYLYDGLCVKCGEGCSKCDQNTCLECDSGKFQSITNTSICIKCADNCVVCDSDTQCRICSFGFYKKSGKCYSCDKNCVSECIDDVGCKTCNTTFYSENGECHQCMSNCLLCSNNTVCESCDTTYFLNDNFTCSKCDTNCVINKCHPSLGCESCVETYFVNSGLCDKCPKHCLNCKNNETCTTCSSGYFNNNGFCISCGDGCINNMCTSTGCLECISGYFKDGPLCVKCPLNCSVCTSNGCTECLPNFQKTDGKCVECDLFCEDGECHQDGCHRCKSGYYINSTVSPKICLKCDAKCLTCNSFNLCLTCNSTYDKIEGMCCSKNCVECVVGSCVKCRTNYFLQNDGCEMCDTNCESGNCDTKSGCFFCKRGFYAINGFCKRCGDNCDDCHNEANCKKCSDEYEIVSGVCKEKNTKTTTIVVTVSVCVFVLILLCVVTLLCVVLLKCVKKNKVQKLVD
;
A
#
# COMPACT_ATOMS: atom_id res chain seq x y z
N MET A 1 5.96 -11.25 -19.97
CA MET A 1 5.16 -12.12 -19.09
C MET A 1 5.60 -11.81 -17.67
N PHE A 2 4.97 -10.97 -16.86
CA PHE A 2 3.69 -10.27 -16.85
C PHE A 2 3.94 -8.75 -16.71
N LEU A 3 3.18 -7.91 -17.42
CA LEU A 3 3.19 -6.45 -17.26
C LEU A 3 2.19 -6.08 -16.15
N VAL A 4 2.66 -5.45 -15.09
CA VAL A 4 1.82 -4.74 -14.12
C VAL A 4 1.56 -3.35 -14.70
N VAL A 5 0.35 -3.12 -15.20
CA VAL A 5 -0.08 -1.80 -15.68
C VAL A 5 -0.74 -1.09 -14.50
N THR A 6 0.02 -0.22 -13.84
CA THR A 6 -0.52 0.78 -12.91
C THR A 6 -1.12 1.91 -13.74
N ILE A 7 -2.44 1.94 -13.94
CA ILE A 7 -3.12 3.06 -14.59
C ILE A 7 -3.34 4.16 -13.56
N LEU A 8 -2.45 5.16 -13.57
CA LEU A 8 -2.65 6.46 -12.94
C LEU A 8 -3.60 7.29 -13.82
N PHE A 9 -4.86 7.46 -13.41
CA PHE A 9 -5.71 8.51 -13.97
C PHE A 9 -5.39 9.84 -13.28
N ASN A 10 -4.56 10.65 -13.95
CA ASN A 10 -4.49 12.10 -13.72
C ASN A 10 -5.15 12.79 -14.92
N THR A 11 -6.43 13.15 -14.79
CA THR A 11 -7.09 14.11 -15.67
C THR A 11 -7.74 15.18 -14.81
N ILE A 12 -7.12 16.35 -14.81
CA ILE A 12 -7.69 17.60 -14.29
C ILE A 12 -8.88 17.94 -15.19
N VAL A 13 -10.09 17.86 -14.65
CA VAL A 13 -11.29 18.45 -15.24
C VAL A 13 -11.91 19.40 -14.22
N SER A 14 -12.22 20.59 -14.71
CA SER A 14 -12.82 21.72 -14.02
C SER A 14 -14.14 21.40 -13.31
N GLN A 15 -14.35 22.06 -12.17
CA GLN A 15 -15.54 22.07 -11.33
C GLN A 15 -16.88 21.88 -12.07
N SER A 16 -17.57 20.79 -11.74
CA SER A 16 -19.02 20.56 -11.94
C SER A 16 -19.55 19.86 -10.69
N THR A 17 -20.63 20.37 -10.10
CA THR A 17 -21.31 19.85 -8.91
C THR A 17 -22.13 18.58 -9.20
N THR A 18 -21.48 17.53 -9.72
CA THR A 18 -22.08 16.22 -9.94
C THR A 18 -21.34 15.20 -9.06
N ARG A 19 -22.01 14.67 -8.04
CA ARG A 19 -21.48 13.58 -7.19
C ARG A 19 -21.17 12.37 -8.07
N GLU A 20 -19.89 12.10 -8.30
CA GLU A 20 -19.47 10.97 -9.13
C GLU A 20 -19.58 9.66 -8.32
N CYS A 21 -20.47 8.77 -8.75
CA CYS A 21 -20.53 7.38 -8.28
C CYS A 21 -19.84 6.46 -9.29
N ILE A 22 -19.35 5.30 -8.84
CA ILE A 22 -18.96 4.25 -9.78
C ILE A 22 -20.24 3.74 -10.45
N ASN A 23 -20.37 4.03 -11.74
CA ASN A 23 -21.49 3.60 -12.58
C ASN A 23 -21.12 2.40 -13.44
N THR A 24 -22.11 1.85 -14.13
CA THR A 24 -21.96 0.68 -15.03
C THR A 24 -20.88 0.88 -16.09
N THR A 25 -20.71 2.08 -16.62
CA THR A 25 -19.72 2.39 -17.67
C THR A 25 -18.31 2.35 -17.11
N THR A 26 -18.09 2.92 -15.92
CA THR A 26 -16.80 2.89 -15.22
C THR A 26 -16.46 1.49 -14.72
N ALA A 27 -17.45 0.74 -14.24
CA ALA A 27 -17.26 -0.60 -13.68
C ALA A 27 -17.01 -1.69 -14.74
N ALA A 28 -17.43 -1.49 -16.00
CA ALA A 28 -17.35 -2.50 -17.07
C ALA A 28 -15.93 -3.00 -17.37
N THR A 29 -14.90 -2.19 -17.08
CA THR A 29 -13.48 -2.54 -17.31
C THR A 29 -12.73 -2.90 -16.04
N MET A 30 -13.38 -2.83 -14.88
CA MET A 30 -12.74 -3.07 -13.59
C MET A 30 -12.72 -4.57 -13.26
N GLU A 31 -11.55 -5.04 -12.83
CA GLU A 31 -11.28 -6.45 -12.51
C GLU A 31 -10.32 -6.52 -11.30
N GLY A 32 -10.31 -7.67 -10.61
CA GLY A 32 -9.40 -7.90 -9.49
C GLY A 32 -9.75 -7.09 -8.24
N ILE A 33 -8.77 -6.36 -7.70
CA ILE A 33 -8.93 -5.54 -6.50
C ILE A 33 -9.18 -4.09 -6.92
N ILE A 34 -10.33 -3.54 -6.54
CA ILE A 34 -10.69 -2.16 -6.79
C ILE A 34 -10.37 -1.33 -5.55
N THR A 35 -9.64 -0.22 -5.73
CA THR A 35 -9.43 0.79 -4.69
C THR A 35 -10.02 2.11 -5.18
N THR A 36 -10.88 2.74 -4.38
CA THR A 36 -11.59 3.96 -4.78
C THR A 36 -11.80 4.93 -3.62
N SER A 37 -11.72 6.23 -3.92
CA SER A 37 -12.12 7.30 -3.01
C SER A 37 -13.58 7.71 -3.18
N LEU A 38 -14.27 7.19 -4.21
CA LEU A 38 -15.70 7.47 -4.43
C LEU A 38 -16.52 6.77 -3.35
N ASN A 39 -17.55 7.46 -2.85
CA ASN A 39 -18.37 7.00 -1.73
C ASN A 39 -19.66 6.30 -2.16
N CYS A 40 -19.92 6.17 -3.46
CA CYS A 40 -21.13 5.57 -3.95
C CYS A 40 -20.90 4.64 -5.13
N ILE A 41 -21.66 3.55 -5.13
CA ILE A 41 -21.73 2.56 -6.21
C ILE A 41 -23.16 2.57 -6.74
N ASP A 42 -23.33 2.99 -7.99
CA ASP A 42 -24.63 3.16 -8.62
C ASP A 42 -25.33 1.82 -8.91
N SER A 43 -26.61 1.94 -9.29
CA SER A 43 -27.43 0.78 -9.62
C SER A 43 -26.77 -0.10 -10.67
N ASN A 44 -26.71 -1.40 -10.40
CA ASN A 44 -26.17 -2.43 -11.29
C ASN A 44 -24.70 -2.23 -11.72
N ALA A 45 -23.94 -1.34 -11.06
CA ALA A 45 -22.59 -0.97 -11.54
C ALA A 45 -21.70 -2.20 -11.80
N PHE A 46 -21.67 -3.15 -10.86
CA PHE A 46 -20.92 -4.39 -10.98
C PHE A 46 -21.83 -5.62 -11.15
N GLU A 47 -23.08 -5.46 -11.59
CA GLU A 47 -23.98 -6.60 -11.70
C GLU A 47 -23.37 -7.73 -12.56
N ASN A 48 -23.36 -8.95 -12.02
CA ASN A 48 -22.76 -10.15 -12.61
C ASN A 48 -21.26 -10.04 -12.94
N ASN A 49 -20.53 -9.07 -12.38
CA ASN A 49 -19.10 -8.95 -12.58
C ASN A 49 -18.38 -10.09 -11.82
N LYS A 50 -17.84 -11.04 -12.58
CA LYS A 50 -17.14 -12.22 -12.04
C LYS A 50 -15.64 -12.00 -11.87
N ASN A 51 -15.12 -10.84 -12.26
CA ASN A 51 -13.69 -10.59 -12.28
C ASN A 51 -13.22 -9.81 -11.06
N ILE A 52 -14.13 -9.07 -10.40
CA ILE A 52 -13.82 -8.39 -9.15
C ILE A 52 -13.75 -9.39 -8.00
N THR A 53 -12.78 -9.17 -7.11
CA THR A 53 -12.50 -10.02 -5.96
C THR A 53 -12.55 -9.25 -4.65
N LYS A 54 -12.27 -7.95 -4.68
CA LYS A 54 -12.25 -7.10 -3.48
C LYS A 54 -12.47 -5.64 -3.84
N VAL A 55 -13.19 -4.90 -2.99
CA VAL A 55 -13.37 -3.45 -3.11
C VAL A 55 -12.88 -2.77 -1.84
N ILE A 56 -12.03 -1.76 -1.98
CA ILE A 56 -11.42 -0.99 -0.89
C ILE A 56 -11.83 0.48 -1.04
N PHE A 57 -12.56 0.98 -0.04
CA PHE A 57 -12.94 2.39 0.06
C PHE A 57 -11.91 3.18 0.88
N THR A 58 -11.37 4.24 0.29
CA THR A 58 -10.38 5.15 0.89
C THR A 58 -10.87 6.58 1.06
N GLY A 59 -12.12 6.86 0.65
CA GLY A 59 -12.74 8.18 0.80
C GLY A 59 -13.23 8.44 2.23
N GLU A 60 -13.34 9.72 2.58
CA GLU A 60 -13.79 10.18 3.91
C GLU A 60 -15.32 10.34 4.01
N GLU A 61 -16.04 10.25 2.89
CA GLU A 61 -17.50 10.40 2.86
C GLU A 61 -18.22 9.07 3.14
N ASN A 62 -19.44 9.15 3.70
CA ASN A 62 -20.26 7.98 4.00
C ASN A 62 -20.65 7.19 2.75
N LEU A 63 -20.72 5.87 2.89
CA LEU A 63 -20.90 4.94 1.79
C LEU A 63 -22.36 4.79 1.40
N ARG A 64 -22.60 4.71 0.09
CA ARG A 64 -23.92 4.53 -0.51
C ARG A 64 -23.87 3.41 -1.56
N PHE A 65 -24.46 2.27 -1.20
CA PHE A 65 -24.64 1.13 -2.08
C PHE A 65 -26.06 1.18 -2.66
N ILE A 66 -26.16 1.37 -3.97
CA ILE A 66 -27.43 1.50 -4.68
C ILE A 66 -27.87 0.13 -5.25
N TYR A 67 -29.11 0.03 -5.73
CA TYR A 67 -29.79 -1.21 -6.11
C TYR A 67 -28.94 -2.15 -6.97
N HIS A 68 -28.80 -3.42 -6.54
CA HIS A 68 -28.07 -4.47 -7.28
C HIS A 68 -26.59 -4.17 -7.56
N CYS A 69 -25.97 -3.20 -6.87
CA CYS A 69 -24.64 -2.72 -7.24
C CYS A 69 -23.55 -3.81 -7.35
N PHE A 70 -23.58 -4.86 -6.53
CA PHE A 70 -22.70 -6.04 -6.62
C PHE A 70 -23.46 -7.36 -6.77
N SER A 71 -24.72 -7.32 -7.21
CA SER A 71 -25.54 -8.53 -7.41
C SER A 71 -24.87 -9.48 -8.40
N GLY A 72 -24.70 -10.75 -8.04
CA GLY A 72 -24.07 -11.78 -8.88
C GLY A 72 -22.54 -11.67 -9.01
N CYS A 73 -21.89 -10.85 -8.17
CA CYS A 73 -20.42 -10.79 -8.08
C CYS A 73 -19.86 -12.02 -7.34
N VAL A 74 -19.95 -13.19 -7.98
CA VAL A 74 -19.65 -14.49 -7.35
C VAL A 74 -18.22 -14.65 -6.86
N ASN A 75 -17.28 -13.79 -7.26
CA ASN A 75 -15.89 -13.83 -6.79
C ASN A 75 -15.54 -12.70 -5.81
N LEU A 76 -16.46 -11.75 -5.55
CA LEU A 76 -16.25 -10.67 -4.60
C LEU A 76 -16.22 -11.25 -3.17
N ALA A 77 -15.04 -11.28 -2.57
CA ALA A 77 -14.77 -11.89 -1.28
C ALA A 77 -14.69 -10.89 -0.11
N ALA A 78 -14.40 -9.62 -0.39
CA ALA A 78 -14.27 -8.60 0.64
C ALA A 78 -14.68 -7.19 0.16
N VAL A 79 -15.32 -6.45 1.06
CA VAL A 79 -15.56 -5.01 0.94
C VAL A 79 -14.97 -4.35 2.18
N GLU A 80 -13.97 -3.51 2.00
CA GLU A 80 -13.19 -2.92 3.09
C GLU A 80 -13.29 -1.39 3.09
N VAL A 81 -13.32 -0.82 4.29
CA VAL A 81 -13.34 0.61 4.53
C VAL A 81 -12.12 0.96 5.36
N THR A 82 -11.19 1.72 4.79
CA THR A 82 -9.90 2.03 5.45
C THR A 82 -10.01 3.07 6.56
N ILE A 83 -11.10 3.84 6.59
CA ILE A 83 -11.33 4.93 7.53
C ILE A 83 -12.43 4.54 8.52
N GLN A 84 -12.11 4.54 9.82
CA GLN A 84 -12.98 3.97 10.86
C GLN A 84 -14.31 4.74 11.04
N TYR A 85 -14.31 6.06 10.88
CA TYR A 85 -15.48 6.91 11.12
C TYR A 85 -16.45 6.99 9.94
N VAL A 86 -16.07 6.46 8.77
CA VAL A 86 -16.95 6.35 7.60
C VAL A 86 -18.04 5.34 7.90
N LYS A 87 -19.31 5.72 7.71
CA LYS A 87 -20.48 4.88 7.95
C LYS A 87 -21.18 4.51 6.64
N ILE A 88 -22.08 3.55 6.71
CA ILE A 88 -23.03 3.30 5.63
C ILE A 88 -24.20 4.27 5.77
N GLU A 89 -24.37 5.17 4.79
CA GLU A 89 -25.52 6.06 4.68
C GLU A 89 -26.69 5.38 3.95
N ALA A 90 -26.38 4.60 2.91
CA ALA A 90 -27.39 3.89 2.14
C ALA A 90 -26.93 2.48 1.76
N LEU A 91 -27.81 1.50 1.94
CA LEU A 91 -27.65 0.13 1.49
C LEU A 91 -28.98 -0.31 0.88
N ALA A 92 -28.97 -0.60 -0.43
CA ALA A 92 -30.18 -0.91 -1.18
C ALA A 92 -30.42 -2.42 -1.34
N GLU A 93 -31.60 -2.77 -1.83
CA GLU A 93 -31.99 -4.16 -2.10
C GLU A 93 -31.01 -4.83 -3.07
N ASN A 94 -30.75 -6.12 -2.83
CA ASN A 94 -29.89 -6.97 -3.64
C ASN A 94 -28.43 -6.47 -3.81
N SER A 95 -27.97 -5.49 -3.01
CA SER A 95 -26.65 -4.88 -3.18
C SER A 95 -25.51 -5.92 -3.21
N PHE A 96 -25.60 -6.98 -2.40
CA PHE A 96 -24.63 -8.08 -2.32
C PHE A 96 -25.29 -9.45 -2.50
N TYR A 97 -26.31 -9.53 -3.36
CA TYR A 97 -26.95 -10.80 -3.71
C TYR A 97 -25.95 -11.73 -4.42
N ASN A 98 -25.87 -12.99 -4.01
CA ASN A 98 -25.06 -14.04 -4.64
C ASN A 98 -23.58 -13.62 -4.82
N THR A 99 -22.93 -13.23 -3.72
CA THR A 99 -21.51 -12.88 -3.66
C THR A 99 -20.70 -13.92 -2.87
N SER A 100 -19.37 -13.82 -2.88
CA SER A 100 -18.49 -14.68 -2.07
C SER A 100 -17.96 -13.98 -0.81
N LEU A 101 -18.65 -12.93 -0.34
CA LEU A 101 -18.26 -12.19 0.85
C LEU A 101 -18.11 -13.14 2.04
N GLN A 102 -17.01 -13.00 2.79
CA GLN A 102 -16.78 -13.77 4.02
C GLN A 102 -17.27 -13.02 5.26
N THR A 103 -17.10 -11.70 5.24
CA THR A 103 -17.50 -10.77 6.30
C THR A 103 -18.05 -9.48 5.68
N PHE A 104 -18.93 -8.80 6.41
CA PHE A 104 -19.39 -7.46 6.04
C PHE A 104 -19.57 -6.58 7.27
N ASP A 105 -19.13 -5.32 7.17
CA ASP A 105 -19.24 -4.33 8.23
C ASP A 105 -20.46 -3.44 8.04
N LEU A 106 -21.42 -3.51 8.97
CA LEU A 106 -22.68 -2.74 8.93
C LEU A 106 -22.61 -1.41 9.70
N ARG A 107 -21.42 -0.90 10.03
CA ARG A 107 -21.22 0.31 10.84
C ARG A 107 -22.17 1.46 10.49
N GLY A 108 -22.94 1.85 11.50
CA GLY A 108 -23.87 2.97 11.43
C GLY A 108 -25.21 2.69 10.73
N TYR A 109 -25.46 1.45 10.30
CA TYR A 109 -26.69 1.07 9.60
C TYR A 109 -27.66 0.29 10.51
N ASN A 110 -28.97 0.52 10.38
CA ASN A 110 -29.97 0.01 11.32
C ASN A 110 -31.14 -0.78 10.70
N LYS A 111 -31.27 -0.78 9.37
CA LYS A 111 -32.39 -1.38 8.63
C LYS A 111 -31.88 -2.12 7.40
N LEU A 112 -31.71 -3.44 7.49
CA LEU A 112 -31.17 -4.22 6.39
C LEU A 112 -32.22 -4.44 5.29
N PRO A 113 -31.93 -4.12 4.01
CA PRO A 113 -32.90 -4.21 2.93
C PRO A 113 -33.12 -5.64 2.45
N ASN A 114 -34.11 -5.82 1.57
CA ASN A 114 -34.47 -7.12 1.01
C ASN A 114 -33.34 -7.74 0.18
N ASN A 115 -33.14 -9.04 0.33
CA ASN A 115 -32.17 -9.88 -0.40
C ASN A 115 -30.72 -9.36 -0.34
N CYS A 116 -30.37 -8.50 0.63
CA CYS A 116 -29.11 -7.77 0.64
C CYS A 116 -27.89 -8.69 0.50
N PHE A 117 -27.86 -9.78 1.26
CA PHE A 117 -26.81 -10.80 1.27
C PHE A 117 -27.32 -12.19 0.89
N ALA A 118 -28.53 -12.29 0.31
CA ALA A 118 -29.10 -13.58 -0.07
C ALA A 118 -28.14 -14.33 -1.01
N ASP A 119 -28.02 -15.64 -0.79
CA ASP A 119 -27.15 -16.57 -1.52
C ASP A 119 -25.64 -16.24 -1.44
N SER A 120 -25.22 -15.37 -0.52
CA SER A 120 -23.80 -15.18 -0.19
C SER A 120 -23.30 -16.28 0.73
N THR A 121 -23.11 -17.47 0.15
CA THR A 121 -22.89 -18.74 0.87
C THR A 121 -21.61 -18.81 1.71
N PHE A 122 -20.66 -17.91 1.52
CA PHE A 122 -19.43 -17.83 2.32
C PHE A 122 -19.51 -16.83 3.48
N LEU A 123 -20.59 -16.04 3.56
CA LEU A 123 -20.73 -14.97 4.55
C LEU A 123 -20.98 -15.58 5.92
N SER A 124 -19.97 -15.55 6.78
CA SER A 124 -20.00 -16.14 8.13
C SER A 124 -20.08 -15.13 9.26
N GLU A 125 -19.78 -13.86 8.98
CA GLU A 125 -19.71 -12.81 10.00
C GLU A 125 -20.31 -11.49 9.51
N ILE A 126 -21.06 -10.83 10.39
CA ILE A 126 -21.49 -9.45 10.23
C ILE A 126 -20.97 -8.67 11.44
N THR A 127 -20.23 -7.59 11.20
CA THR A 127 -19.67 -6.75 12.26
C THR A 127 -20.47 -5.45 12.42
N HIS A 128 -20.41 -4.86 13.62
CA HIS A 128 -21.09 -3.61 13.97
C HIS A 128 -22.62 -3.61 13.71
N SER A 129 -23.28 -4.74 13.94
CA SER A 129 -24.73 -4.90 13.73
C SER A 129 -25.59 -4.55 14.96
N ASN A 130 -24.99 -4.08 16.05
CA ASN A 130 -25.67 -3.74 17.31
C ASN A 130 -26.75 -2.63 17.21
N LEU A 131 -26.89 -1.99 16.03
CA LEU A 131 -27.95 -1.02 15.72
C LEU A 131 -29.10 -1.61 14.88
N LEU A 132 -29.00 -2.86 14.42
CA LEU A 132 -30.02 -3.49 13.59
C LEU A 132 -31.31 -3.68 14.37
N SER A 133 -32.39 -3.08 13.88
CA SER A 133 -33.75 -3.25 14.41
C SER A 133 -34.69 -3.91 13.40
N ASN A 134 -34.33 -3.87 12.11
CA ASN A 134 -35.13 -4.43 11.03
C ASN A 134 -34.24 -5.24 10.09
N ILE A 135 -34.65 -6.48 9.82
CA ILE A 135 -34.00 -7.38 8.87
C ILE A 135 -34.99 -7.70 7.75
N GLY A 136 -34.62 -7.30 6.53
CA GLY A 136 -35.45 -7.40 5.33
C GLY A 136 -35.73 -8.82 4.86
N ILE A 137 -36.62 -8.94 3.86
CA ILE A 137 -37.05 -10.21 3.27
C ILE A 137 -35.83 -10.91 2.66
N ASN A 138 -35.63 -12.19 2.95
CA ASN A 138 -34.47 -12.98 2.49
C ASN A 138 -33.10 -12.36 2.81
N ALA A 139 -32.97 -11.38 3.71
CA ALA A 139 -31.75 -10.57 3.77
C ALA A 139 -30.46 -11.38 3.95
N PHE A 140 -30.52 -12.51 4.68
CA PHE A 140 -29.43 -13.46 4.89
C PHE A 140 -29.72 -14.85 4.32
N LYS A 141 -30.71 -15.02 3.43
CA LYS A 141 -31.08 -16.34 2.91
C LYS A 141 -29.85 -17.10 2.37
N ASN A 142 -29.69 -18.37 2.72
CA ASN A 142 -28.60 -19.26 2.29
C ASN A 142 -27.18 -18.72 2.60
N THR A 143 -27.02 -17.92 3.66
CA THR A 143 -25.70 -17.49 4.15
C THR A 143 -25.14 -18.45 5.21
N ASN A 144 -23.87 -18.28 5.58
CA ASN A 144 -23.16 -19.13 6.53
C ASN A 144 -23.01 -18.48 7.92
N ILE A 145 -23.78 -17.44 8.22
CA ILE A 145 -23.69 -16.71 9.49
C ILE A 145 -24.05 -17.61 10.67
N GLU A 146 -23.29 -17.50 11.76
CA GLU A 146 -23.51 -18.28 12.98
C GLU A 146 -24.32 -17.50 14.02
N TYR A 147 -23.96 -16.23 14.22
CA TYR A 147 -24.60 -15.30 15.14
C TYR A 147 -24.69 -13.90 14.53
N ILE A 148 -25.59 -13.07 15.06
CA ILE A 148 -25.66 -11.65 14.76
C ILE A 148 -26.07 -10.86 16.02
N GLU A 149 -25.53 -9.66 16.19
CA GLU A 149 -26.01 -8.71 17.21
C GLU A 149 -27.19 -7.90 16.65
N VAL A 150 -28.13 -7.54 17.53
CA VAL A 150 -29.26 -6.66 17.22
C VAL A 150 -29.43 -5.58 18.29
N ALA A 151 -30.25 -4.57 18.01
CA ALA A 151 -30.52 -3.47 18.95
C ALA A 151 -31.15 -3.96 20.26
N LEU A 152 -30.57 -3.57 21.41
CA LEU A 152 -31.03 -3.99 22.74
C LEU A 152 -32.34 -3.31 23.18
N ASN A 153 -32.52 -2.04 22.81
CA ASN A 153 -33.60 -1.19 23.35
C ASN A 153 -34.76 -0.99 22.35
N SER A 154 -34.95 -1.90 21.42
CA SER A 154 -36.00 -1.78 20.40
C SER A 154 -36.51 -3.15 19.98
N PRO A 155 -37.85 -3.33 19.87
CA PRO A 155 -38.42 -4.55 19.33
C PRO A 155 -37.86 -4.88 17.95
N ILE A 156 -37.40 -6.11 17.76
CA ILE A 156 -36.77 -6.55 16.52
C ILE A 156 -37.82 -6.98 15.50
N THR A 157 -37.72 -6.49 14.27
CA THR A 157 -38.56 -6.89 13.14
C THR A 157 -37.77 -7.79 12.20
N LEU A 158 -38.18 -9.04 12.11
CA LEU A 158 -37.67 -10.01 11.14
C LEU A 158 -38.70 -10.20 10.04
N SER A 159 -38.32 -9.88 8.80
CA SER A 159 -39.19 -10.06 7.64
C SER A 159 -39.20 -11.52 7.17
N ASN A 160 -40.04 -11.80 6.17
CA ASN A 160 -40.20 -13.16 5.63
C ASN A 160 -38.85 -13.72 5.15
N PHE A 161 -38.57 -14.98 5.50
CA PHE A 161 -37.39 -15.72 5.06
C PHE A 161 -36.05 -15.07 5.40
N ALA A 162 -36.00 -14.15 6.38
CA ALA A 162 -34.80 -13.38 6.73
C ALA A 162 -33.53 -14.23 6.86
N PHE A 163 -33.61 -15.41 7.50
CA PHE A 163 -32.52 -16.38 7.70
C PHE A 163 -32.82 -17.75 7.07
N ASP A 164 -33.65 -17.80 6.03
CA ASP A 164 -34.00 -19.05 5.36
C ASP A 164 -32.75 -19.76 4.82
N GLY A 165 -32.53 -21.02 5.21
CA GLY A 165 -31.39 -21.82 4.77
C GLY A 165 -30.06 -21.48 5.43
N CYS A 166 -30.01 -20.61 6.45
CA CYS A 166 -28.79 -20.36 7.22
C CYS A 166 -28.46 -21.55 8.16
N VAL A 167 -27.92 -22.63 7.61
CA VAL A 167 -27.75 -23.92 8.31
C VAL A 167 -26.87 -23.86 9.58
N ASN A 168 -26.02 -22.84 9.69
CA ASN A 168 -25.15 -22.62 10.84
C ASN A 168 -25.64 -21.52 11.77
N PHE A 169 -26.73 -20.81 11.45
CA PHE A 169 -27.27 -19.76 12.30
C PHE A 169 -27.84 -20.37 13.58
N LYS A 170 -27.21 -20.05 14.71
CA LYS A 170 -27.55 -20.56 16.05
C LYS A 170 -28.46 -19.58 16.81
N GLY A 171 -28.45 -18.30 16.47
CA GLY A 171 -29.29 -17.28 17.08
C GLY A 171 -28.60 -15.92 17.14
N PHE A 172 -29.03 -15.09 18.09
CA PHE A 172 -28.46 -13.77 18.34
C PHE A 172 -27.42 -13.87 19.46
N SER A 173 -26.33 -13.10 19.36
CA SER A 173 -25.27 -13.12 20.38
C SER A 173 -25.61 -12.30 21.63
N ASN A 174 -26.59 -11.40 21.54
CA ASN A 174 -27.13 -10.64 22.65
C ASN A 174 -28.53 -11.11 23.06
N GLU A 175 -28.89 -10.91 24.33
CA GLU A 175 -30.25 -11.18 24.82
C GLU A 175 -31.26 -10.26 24.14
N ILE A 176 -32.40 -10.84 23.73
CA ILE A 176 -33.49 -10.11 23.08
C ILE A 176 -34.63 -9.99 24.08
N GLU A 177 -35.01 -8.76 24.42
CA GLU A 177 -36.16 -8.50 25.29
C GLU A 177 -37.49 -8.84 24.61
N SER A 178 -37.64 -8.47 23.33
CA SER A 178 -38.86 -8.72 22.56
C SER A 178 -38.66 -8.65 21.04
N PHE A 179 -39.50 -9.39 20.31
CA PHE A 179 -39.67 -9.26 18.86
C PHE A 179 -40.93 -8.45 18.57
N ALA A 180 -40.84 -7.45 17.68
CA ALA A 180 -42.03 -6.82 17.11
C ALA A 180 -42.75 -7.78 16.15
N THR A 181 -41.98 -8.45 15.28
CA THR A 181 -42.50 -9.36 14.28
C THR A 181 -41.48 -10.43 13.91
N ILE A 182 -41.96 -11.65 13.66
CA ILE A 182 -41.24 -12.73 13.01
C ILE A 182 -42.01 -13.07 11.73
N GLY A 183 -41.36 -12.91 10.59
CA GLY A 183 -41.94 -13.17 9.28
C GLY A 183 -42.11 -14.67 8.99
N TRP A 184 -42.87 -14.95 7.93
CA TRP A 184 -43.02 -16.29 7.37
C TRP A 184 -41.64 -16.88 7.08
N GLY A 185 -41.31 -18.03 7.68
CA GLY A 185 -40.14 -18.81 7.30
C GLY A 185 -38.83 -18.14 7.68
N ALA A 186 -38.88 -17.15 8.59
CA ALA A 186 -37.73 -16.35 8.99
C ALA A 186 -36.54 -17.21 9.43
N PHE A 187 -36.79 -18.38 10.04
CA PHE A 187 -35.75 -19.30 10.50
C PHE A 187 -35.80 -20.67 9.80
N ARG A 188 -36.48 -20.80 8.65
CA ARG A 188 -36.59 -22.09 7.95
C ARG A 188 -35.19 -22.65 7.65
N GLY A 189 -34.94 -23.90 8.01
CA GLY A 189 -33.67 -24.59 7.71
C GLY A 189 -32.45 -24.07 8.48
N THR A 190 -32.67 -23.36 9.59
CA THR A 190 -31.56 -22.81 10.40
C THR A 190 -30.95 -23.83 11.37
N GLY A 191 -29.79 -23.47 11.92
CA GLY A 191 -29.05 -24.25 12.91
C GLY A 191 -29.45 -24.00 14.37
N ILE A 192 -30.56 -23.30 14.64
CA ILE A 192 -31.01 -22.92 15.98
C ILE A 192 -31.28 -24.17 16.82
N GLN A 193 -30.83 -24.16 18.07
CA GLN A 193 -31.03 -25.26 19.04
C GLN A 193 -32.13 -24.97 20.06
N ILE A 194 -32.21 -23.72 20.53
CA ILE A 194 -33.20 -23.26 21.50
C ILE A 194 -33.78 -21.95 20.97
N PHE A 195 -35.10 -21.82 21.01
CA PHE A 195 -35.77 -20.56 20.68
C PHE A 195 -36.72 -20.14 21.80
N ASP A 196 -36.65 -18.87 22.19
CA ASP A 196 -37.50 -18.29 23.22
C ASP A 196 -38.63 -17.47 22.59
N LEU A 197 -39.87 -17.85 22.88
CA LEU A 197 -41.09 -17.19 22.41
C LEU A 197 -41.72 -16.27 23.47
N ARG A 198 -41.07 -16.01 24.61
CA ARG A 198 -41.60 -15.09 25.62
C ARG A 198 -41.98 -13.76 24.98
N GLY A 199 -43.20 -13.30 25.28
CA GLY A 199 -43.76 -12.06 24.72
C GLY A 199 -44.33 -12.17 23.30
N TYR A 200 -44.26 -13.32 22.64
CA TYR A 200 -44.74 -13.50 21.28
C TYR A 200 -46.05 -14.29 21.19
N GLN A 201 -46.97 -13.83 20.35
CA GLN A 201 -48.37 -14.29 20.33
C GLN A 201 -48.67 -15.34 19.24
N PHE A 202 -47.78 -15.56 18.26
CA PHE A 202 -48.07 -16.38 17.08
C PHE A 202 -46.84 -17.16 16.64
N ILE A 203 -46.95 -18.38 16.14
CA ILE A 203 -45.85 -19.01 15.39
C ILE A 203 -46.20 -18.94 13.89
N PRO A 204 -45.47 -18.15 13.08
CA PRO A 204 -45.78 -17.93 11.66
C PRO A 204 -45.66 -19.19 10.81
N THR A 205 -46.25 -19.14 9.61
CA THR A 205 -46.13 -20.19 8.60
C THR A 205 -44.65 -20.46 8.34
N TYR A 206 -44.27 -21.74 8.25
CA TYR A 206 -42.90 -22.24 8.02
C TYR A 206 -41.79 -21.68 8.93
N ALA A 207 -42.12 -20.97 10.02
CA ALA A 207 -41.16 -20.18 10.79
C ALA A 207 -39.87 -20.93 11.15
N PHE A 208 -40.02 -22.19 11.60
CA PHE A 208 -38.94 -23.10 11.98
C PHE A 208 -38.94 -24.38 11.14
N GLN A 209 -39.53 -24.36 9.94
CA GLN A 209 -39.58 -25.54 9.10
C GLN A 209 -38.14 -26.05 8.82
N ASN A 210 -37.90 -27.35 8.94
CA ASN A 210 -36.60 -27.99 8.76
C ASN A 210 -35.47 -27.47 9.68
N CYS A 211 -35.78 -26.86 10.83
CA CYS A 211 -34.78 -26.58 11.87
C CYS A 211 -34.36 -27.88 12.57
N LYS A 212 -33.54 -28.69 11.90
CA LYS A 212 -33.19 -30.04 12.34
C LYS A 212 -32.41 -30.07 13.66
N LYS A 213 -31.77 -28.97 14.04
CA LYS A 213 -31.03 -28.83 15.31
C LYS A 213 -31.89 -28.31 16.46
N LEU A 214 -33.13 -27.87 16.20
CA LEU A 214 -34.00 -27.28 17.21
C LEU A 214 -34.47 -28.35 18.20
N GLU A 215 -34.06 -28.22 19.45
CA GLU A 215 -34.40 -29.15 20.53
C GLU A 215 -35.54 -28.63 21.41
N TYR A 216 -35.56 -27.33 21.67
CA TYR A 216 -36.47 -26.71 22.62
C TYR A 216 -37.04 -25.40 22.11
N ILE A 217 -38.33 -25.21 22.36
CA ILE A 217 -39.01 -23.93 22.29
C ILE A 217 -39.57 -23.64 23.68
N ILE A 218 -39.16 -22.52 24.26
CA ILE A 218 -39.56 -22.08 25.60
C ILE A 218 -40.43 -20.82 25.50
N GLY A 219 -41.20 -20.50 26.55
CA GLY A 219 -41.97 -19.25 26.60
C GLY A 219 -43.21 -19.22 25.70
N ALA A 220 -43.67 -20.37 25.21
CA ALA A 220 -44.78 -20.47 24.26
C ALA A 220 -46.18 -20.47 24.92
N GLU A 221 -46.28 -20.24 26.23
CA GLU A 221 -47.53 -20.28 26.99
C GLU A 221 -48.52 -19.18 26.60
N GLN A 222 -48.02 -18.08 26.01
CA GLN A 222 -48.84 -16.97 25.52
C GLN A 222 -49.15 -17.07 24.02
N VAL A 223 -48.71 -18.13 23.34
CA VAL A 223 -48.99 -18.33 21.91
C VAL A 223 -50.49 -18.56 21.71
N THR A 224 -51.07 -17.85 20.76
CA THR A 224 -52.48 -17.93 20.39
C THR A 224 -52.71 -18.76 19.13
N GLN A 225 -51.72 -18.87 18.24
CA GLN A 225 -51.83 -19.67 17.02
C GLN A 225 -50.48 -20.22 16.56
N ILE A 226 -50.48 -21.47 16.09
CA ILE A 226 -49.39 -22.11 15.36
C ILE A 226 -49.83 -22.31 13.90
N SER A 227 -49.08 -21.72 12.97
CA SER A 227 -49.48 -21.65 11.56
C SER A 227 -48.96 -22.85 10.73
N THR A 228 -49.34 -22.89 9.46
CA THR A 228 -49.12 -24.04 8.57
C THR A 228 -47.63 -24.40 8.48
N SER A 229 -47.32 -25.68 8.72
CA SER A 229 -45.97 -26.25 8.75
C SER A 229 -44.92 -25.45 9.54
N ALA A 230 -45.33 -24.71 10.57
CA ALA A 230 -44.46 -23.85 11.36
C ALA A 230 -43.26 -24.58 11.98
N LEU A 231 -43.44 -25.83 12.42
CA LEU A 231 -42.44 -26.68 13.08
C LEU A 231 -42.20 -27.99 12.30
N SER A 232 -42.62 -28.04 11.03
CA SER A 232 -42.48 -29.23 10.20
C SER A 232 -41.01 -29.56 9.95
N GLY A 233 -40.59 -30.82 10.11
CA GLY A 233 -39.21 -31.26 9.89
C GLY A 233 -38.23 -30.86 11.00
N CYS A 234 -38.70 -30.40 12.16
CA CYS A 234 -37.88 -30.21 13.35
C CYS A 234 -37.55 -31.57 14.00
N THR A 235 -36.65 -32.33 13.38
CA THR A 235 -36.36 -33.73 13.72
C THR A 235 -35.64 -33.96 15.06
N ASN A 236 -35.33 -32.90 15.82
CA ASN A 236 -34.76 -33.00 17.17
C ASN A 236 -35.65 -32.35 18.25
N LEU A 237 -36.83 -31.85 17.88
CA LEU A 237 -37.70 -31.14 18.80
C LEU A 237 -38.25 -32.11 19.86
N LYS A 238 -37.98 -31.83 21.13
CA LYS A 238 -38.29 -32.75 22.24
C LYS A 238 -39.66 -32.51 22.85
N ALA A 239 -39.99 -31.26 23.14
CA ALA A 239 -41.22 -30.90 23.81
C ALA A 239 -41.67 -29.47 23.47
N LEU A 240 -42.96 -29.19 23.68
CA LEU A 240 -43.53 -27.86 23.58
C LEU A 240 -44.60 -27.65 24.66
N VAL A 241 -44.52 -26.52 25.37
CA VAL A 241 -45.53 -26.12 26.36
C VAL A 241 -46.43 -25.05 25.76
N LEU A 242 -47.74 -25.28 25.78
CA LEU A 242 -48.75 -24.37 25.25
C LEU A 242 -49.76 -24.03 26.34
N GLY A 243 -50.17 -22.76 26.38
CA GLY A 243 -51.12 -22.27 27.37
C GLY A 243 -52.54 -22.11 26.83
N LYS A 244 -53.43 -21.66 27.72
CA LYS A 244 -54.86 -21.42 27.44
C LYS A 244 -55.20 -20.38 26.39
N THR A 245 -54.21 -19.59 25.98
CA THR A 245 -54.35 -18.59 24.94
C THR A 245 -54.41 -19.22 23.55
N LEU A 246 -53.96 -20.46 23.39
CA LEU A 246 -53.95 -21.15 22.11
C LEU A 246 -55.38 -21.35 21.59
N SER A 247 -55.63 -20.86 20.38
CA SER A 247 -56.92 -20.89 19.69
C SER A 247 -56.88 -21.64 18.36
N LYS A 248 -55.68 -21.83 17.76
CA LYS A 248 -55.53 -22.47 16.45
C LYS A 248 -54.20 -23.17 16.23
N VAL A 249 -54.24 -24.41 15.72
CA VAL A 249 -53.10 -25.15 15.17
C VAL A 249 -53.40 -25.54 13.72
N SER A 250 -52.68 -24.94 12.77
CA SER A 250 -52.93 -25.09 11.33
C SER A 250 -52.24 -26.31 10.73
N ALA A 251 -52.72 -26.77 9.56
CA ALA A 251 -52.25 -27.98 8.87
C ALA A 251 -50.72 -28.18 8.87
N ASN A 252 -50.29 -29.42 9.05
CA ASN A 252 -48.90 -29.88 8.96
C ASN A 252 -47.92 -29.19 9.92
N ALA A 253 -48.41 -28.44 10.92
CA ALA A 253 -47.58 -27.67 11.85
C ALA A 253 -46.45 -28.50 12.47
N PHE A 254 -46.70 -29.79 12.72
CA PHE A 254 -45.78 -30.73 13.37
C PHE A 254 -45.47 -31.98 12.51
N ASP A 255 -45.51 -31.85 11.18
CA ASP A 255 -45.11 -32.97 10.31
C ASP A 255 -43.63 -33.31 10.49
N ASN A 256 -43.25 -34.59 10.48
CA ASN A 256 -41.86 -35.06 10.61
C ASN A 256 -41.12 -34.59 11.90
N VAL A 257 -41.85 -34.39 12.99
CA VAL A 257 -41.27 -34.31 14.34
C VAL A 257 -40.91 -35.71 14.87
N PRO A 258 -40.03 -35.83 15.88
CA PRO A 258 -39.65 -37.12 16.48
C PRO A 258 -40.82 -37.91 17.04
N GLU A 259 -40.73 -39.23 17.07
CA GLU A 259 -41.78 -40.09 17.65
C GLU A 259 -41.94 -39.91 19.17
N ASN A 260 -40.89 -39.46 19.85
CA ASN A 260 -40.90 -39.15 21.28
C ASN A 260 -41.29 -37.69 21.58
N PHE A 261 -41.62 -36.88 20.57
CA PHE A 261 -42.11 -35.52 20.76
C PHE A 261 -43.47 -35.52 21.45
N PHE A 262 -43.63 -34.63 22.45
CA PHE A 262 -44.89 -34.45 23.15
C PHE A 262 -45.22 -32.97 23.37
N ILE A 263 -46.52 -32.68 23.46
CA ILE A 263 -47.05 -31.34 23.75
C ILE A 263 -47.69 -31.37 25.14
N VAL A 264 -47.32 -30.41 25.98
CA VAL A 264 -48.00 -30.13 27.25
C VAL A 264 -48.96 -28.97 27.04
N TYR A 265 -50.25 -29.21 27.24
CA TYR A 265 -51.29 -28.22 27.02
C TYR A 265 -52.05 -27.86 28.30
N ASN A 266 -51.93 -26.60 28.72
CA ASN A 266 -52.45 -26.09 30.00
C ASN A 266 -53.87 -25.48 29.88
N GLY A 267 -54.77 -26.19 29.19
CA GLY A 267 -56.21 -25.88 29.09
C GLY A 267 -56.59 -24.92 27.97
N GLY A 268 -57.89 -24.71 27.71
CA GLY A 268 -58.43 -23.89 26.61
C GLY A 268 -59.13 -24.71 25.51
N GLN A 269 -59.85 -24.02 24.61
CA GLN A 269 -60.39 -24.61 23.38
C GLN A 269 -59.61 -24.06 22.18
N PHE A 270 -59.20 -24.95 21.28
CA PHE A 270 -58.56 -24.54 20.03
C PHE A 270 -59.06 -25.38 18.86
N THR A 271 -58.99 -24.78 17.68
CA THR A 271 -59.22 -25.50 16.42
C THR A 271 -57.92 -26.16 15.99
N CYS A 272 -57.95 -27.47 15.75
CA CYS A 272 -56.80 -28.18 15.22
C CYS A 272 -57.09 -28.61 13.77
N SER A 273 -56.10 -28.49 12.92
CA SER A 273 -56.04 -29.13 11.60
C SER A 273 -54.65 -29.66 11.29
N GLY A 274 -53.64 -29.23 12.06
CA GLY A 274 -52.25 -29.70 11.97
C GLY A 274 -51.81 -30.71 13.01
N LEU A 275 -52.72 -31.22 13.84
CA LEU A 275 -52.44 -32.29 14.79
C LEU A 275 -52.76 -33.69 14.21
N ASN A 276 -53.03 -33.82 12.91
CA ASN A 276 -53.46 -35.09 12.30
C ASN A 276 -52.38 -36.20 12.26
N ASN A 277 -51.26 -36.02 12.96
CA ASN A 277 -50.18 -36.98 13.04
C ASN A 277 -50.40 -37.86 14.29
N ASN A 278 -50.83 -39.11 14.07
CA ASN A 278 -51.09 -40.11 15.11
C ASN A 278 -49.89 -40.45 16.02
N LYS A 279 -48.70 -39.91 15.73
CA LYS A 279 -47.48 -40.08 16.53
C LYS A 279 -47.33 -39.03 17.65
N ILE A 280 -48.04 -37.91 17.56
CA ILE A 280 -47.90 -36.82 18.54
C ILE A 280 -48.66 -37.16 19.80
N LYS A 281 -47.95 -37.15 20.94
CA LYS A 281 -48.57 -37.31 22.25
C LYS A 281 -48.95 -35.94 22.81
N VAL A 282 -50.24 -35.75 23.11
CA VAL A 282 -50.74 -34.53 23.76
C VAL A 282 -51.09 -34.86 25.20
N ILE A 283 -50.49 -34.12 26.13
CA ILE A 283 -50.68 -34.25 27.57
C ILE A 283 -51.52 -33.07 28.04
N VAL A 284 -52.67 -33.34 28.67
CA VAL A 284 -53.63 -32.33 29.11
C VAL A 284 -53.86 -32.36 30.62
N ASN A 285 -54.03 -31.17 31.19
CA ASN A 285 -54.45 -30.95 32.58
C ASN A 285 -55.99 -31.12 32.67
N SER A 286 -56.48 -31.96 33.59
CA SER A 286 -57.80 -32.61 33.70
C SER A 286 -59.08 -31.75 33.72
N THR A 287 -59.03 -30.47 33.32
CA THR A 287 -60.18 -29.55 33.31
C THR A 287 -60.64 -29.12 31.90
N SER A 288 -59.97 -29.57 30.83
CA SER A 288 -60.34 -29.17 29.47
C SER A 288 -61.47 -30.05 28.89
N ASN A 289 -62.68 -29.49 28.78
CA ASN A 289 -63.80 -30.02 27.98
C ASN A 289 -63.52 -29.99 26.45
N CYS A 290 -62.27 -30.18 26.02
CA CYS A 290 -61.89 -30.16 24.62
C CYS A 290 -62.10 -31.56 24.05
N THR A 291 -63.25 -31.78 23.40
CA THR A 291 -63.66 -33.10 22.90
C THR A 291 -63.05 -33.47 21.55
N ASP A 292 -62.28 -32.58 20.92
CA ASP A 292 -61.72 -32.81 19.60
C ASP A 292 -60.27 -32.30 19.50
N PHE A 293 -59.30 -33.19 19.71
CA PHE A 293 -57.88 -33.00 19.39
C PHE A 293 -57.54 -33.57 18.01
N CYS A 294 -58.45 -33.45 17.04
CA CYS A 294 -58.24 -33.92 15.66
C CYS A 294 -58.04 -35.42 15.55
N GLY A 295 -58.81 -36.17 16.33
CA GLY A 295 -58.68 -37.62 16.42
C GLY A 295 -57.46 -38.11 17.22
N ILE A 296 -56.59 -37.22 17.72
CA ILE A 296 -55.63 -37.61 18.78
C ILE A 296 -56.45 -37.86 20.04
N GLN A 297 -56.31 -39.03 20.63
CA GLN A 297 -56.79 -39.27 21.99
C GLN A 297 -55.81 -38.58 22.95
N PRO A 298 -56.17 -37.45 23.59
CA PRO A 298 -55.28 -36.81 24.54
C PRO A 298 -54.99 -37.79 25.66
N LEU A 299 -53.71 -37.88 26.05
CA LEU A 299 -53.31 -38.54 27.27
C LEU A 299 -53.74 -37.63 28.41
N VAL A 300 -54.94 -37.92 28.92
CA VAL A 300 -55.35 -37.40 30.21
C VAL A 300 -54.42 -38.03 31.23
N LEU A 301 -53.75 -37.19 31.99
CA LEU A 301 -53.02 -37.64 33.15
C LEU A 301 -54.01 -38.23 34.16
N ASP A 302 -54.15 -39.55 34.15
CA ASP A 302 -54.87 -40.32 35.16
C ASP A 302 -53.87 -40.57 36.28
N CYS A 303 -53.69 -39.57 37.13
CA CYS A 303 -52.88 -39.71 38.31
C CYS A 303 -53.71 -39.35 39.55
N ALA A 304 -53.54 -40.10 40.64
CA ALA A 304 -54.22 -39.85 41.91
C ALA A 304 -53.99 -38.39 42.38
N GLU A 305 -54.85 -37.85 43.26
CA GLU A 305 -54.72 -36.47 43.82
C GLU A 305 -53.31 -36.17 44.38
N ASP A 306 -52.52 -37.21 44.64
CA ASP A 306 -51.16 -37.17 45.18
C ASP A 306 -50.07 -37.73 44.24
N GLU A 307 -50.37 -38.11 42.99
CA GLU A 307 -49.35 -38.57 42.03
C GLU A 307 -48.64 -37.39 41.34
N ILE A 308 -47.34 -37.56 41.09
CA ILE A 308 -46.45 -36.57 40.46
C ILE A 308 -45.89 -37.14 39.17
N ILE A 309 -45.87 -36.30 38.12
CA ILE A 309 -45.42 -36.66 36.77
C ILE A 309 -44.20 -35.83 36.33
N VAL A 310 -43.42 -36.40 35.41
CA VAL A 310 -42.25 -35.77 34.79
C VAL A 310 -42.66 -35.00 33.55
N LEU A 311 -42.61 -33.66 33.59
CA LEU A 311 -42.78 -32.84 32.40
C LEU A 311 -41.63 -31.84 32.32
N ASN A 312 -40.91 -31.82 31.19
CA ASN A 312 -39.78 -30.92 30.93
C ASN A 312 -38.71 -30.88 32.06
N LYS A 313 -38.34 -32.05 32.61
CA LYS A 313 -37.41 -32.18 33.75
C LYS A 313 -37.89 -31.52 35.06
N THR A 314 -39.18 -31.25 35.19
CA THR A 314 -39.79 -30.76 36.45
C THR A 314 -40.89 -31.72 36.92
N CYS A 315 -40.91 -32.00 38.23
CA CYS A 315 -41.99 -32.73 38.90
C CYS A 315 -43.22 -31.83 39.00
N GLN A 316 -44.33 -32.18 38.35
CA GLN A 316 -45.59 -31.44 38.49
C GLN A 316 -46.64 -32.28 39.23
N LYS A 317 -47.36 -31.65 40.17
CA LYS A 317 -48.47 -32.27 40.93
C LYS A 317 -49.66 -32.52 40.01
N CYS A 318 -50.28 -33.70 40.11
CA CYS A 318 -51.40 -34.04 39.25
C CYS A 318 -52.58 -33.07 39.44
N PRO A 319 -53.12 -32.50 38.37
CA PRO A 319 -54.36 -31.73 38.43
C PRO A 319 -55.57 -32.67 38.55
N MET A 320 -56.56 -32.30 39.36
CA MET A 320 -57.59 -33.21 39.89
C MET A 320 -58.64 -33.69 38.84
N GLY A 321 -59.05 -34.97 38.87
CA GLY A 321 -60.34 -35.45 38.35
C GLY A 321 -60.40 -36.89 37.79
N LYS A 322 -61.22 -37.76 38.40
CA LYS A 322 -61.35 -39.22 38.16
C LYS A 322 -62.09 -39.59 36.85
N VAL A 323 -61.63 -40.64 36.11
CA VAL A 323 -62.36 -41.90 35.70
C VAL A 323 -61.61 -42.72 34.62
N LYS A 324 -61.28 -43.98 34.98
CA LYS A 324 -61.04 -45.27 34.24
C LYS A 324 -60.33 -45.32 32.85
N SER A 325 -59.01 -45.55 32.94
CA SER A 325 -58.17 -46.62 32.34
C SER A 325 -57.88 -46.70 30.83
N VAL A 326 -56.61 -46.46 30.45
CA VAL A 326 -55.75 -47.35 29.61
C VAL A 326 -54.26 -47.12 29.99
N SER A 327 -53.50 -48.20 30.21
CA SER A 327 -52.11 -48.20 30.70
C SER A 327 -51.05 -48.13 29.59
N TYR A 328 -50.06 -47.22 29.71
CA TYR A 328 -48.68 -47.40 29.21
C TYR A 328 -47.68 -46.62 30.09
N ASN A 329 -46.59 -47.32 30.44
CA ASN A 329 -45.37 -46.90 31.14
C ASN A 329 -45.26 -45.41 31.54
N THR A 330 -45.99 -45.05 32.59
CA THR A 330 -45.66 -43.94 33.47
C THR A 330 -44.47 -44.36 34.34
N ILE A 331 -43.35 -43.64 34.25
CA ILE A 331 -42.29 -43.79 35.24
C ILE A 331 -42.85 -43.19 36.54
N SER A 332 -43.14 -44.05 37.52
CA SER A 332 -43.50 -43.63 38.88
C SER A 332 -42.34 -42.82 39.49
N CYS A 333 -42.65 -41.77 40.26
CA CYS A 333 -41.65 -41.03 41.05
C CYS A 333 -40.85 -41.95 42.02
N ASP A 334 -41.37 -43.13 42.34
CA ASP A 334 -40.64 -44.14 43.14
C ASP A 334 -39.51 -44.83 42.35
N GLN A 335 -39.47 -44.65 41.02
CA GLN A 335 -38.41 -45.12 40.11
C GLN A 335 -37.66 -43.97 39.44
N TRP A 336 -37.98 -42.72 39.78
CA TRP A 336 -37.32 -41.55 39.22
C TRP A 336 -36.01 -41.31 39.96
N ASN A 337 -34.92 -41.60 39.27
CA ASN A 337 -33.58 -41.38 39.78
C ASN A 337 -33.38 -39.86 39.99
N CYS A 338 -32.93 -39.45 41.19
CA CYS A 338 -32.78 -38.04 41.58
C CYS A 338 -31.82 -37.22 40.68
N ASN A 339 -31.17 -37.89 39.73
CA ASN A 339 -30.20 -37.32 38.79
C ASN A 339 -30.82 -36.44 37.68
N GLU A 340 -32.15 -36.28 37.63
CA GLU A 340 -32.83 -35.46 36.60
C GLU A 340 -33.35 -34.09 37.09
N ILE A 341 -33.43 -33.83 38.40
CA ILE A 341 -33.72 -32.49 38.94
C ILE A 341 -32.40 -31.75 39.11
N GLU A 342 -32.17 -30.78 38.24
CA GLU A 342 -30.93 -30.02 38.22
C GLU A 342 -30.70 -29.35 39.58
N ASN A 343 -29.58 -29.67 40.22
CA ASN A 343 -29.13 -29.10 41.50
C ASN A 343 -29.89 -29.56 42.76
N CYS A 344 -30.48 -30.77 42.76
CA CYS A 344 -31.03 -31.41 43.97
C CYS A 344 -30.07 -32.46 44.56
N GLU A 345 -29.96 -32.59 45.89
CA GLU A 345 -29.08 -33.60 46.52
C GLU A 345 -29.58 -35.04 46.27
N GLU A 346 -28.62 -35.94 46.10
CA GLU A 346 -28.88 -37.35 45.77
C GLU A 346 -29.67 -38.02 46.91
N ASN A 347 -30.87 -38.53 46.59
CA ASN A 347 -31.85 -39.12 47.53
C ASN A 347 -32.59 -38.14 48.47
N SER A 348 -32.43 -36.83 48.28
CA SER A 348 -33.12 -35.80 49.09
C SER A 348 -34.37 -35.25 48.39
N CYS A 349 -35.22 -36.13 47.85
CA CYS A 349 -36.47 -35.75 47.18
C CYS A 349 -37.70 -36.17 47.99
N GLY A 350 -38.72 -35.31 48.02
CA GLY A 350 -39.92 -35.51 48.81
C GLY A 350 -41.11 -35.91 47.98
N LYS A 351 -41.82 -36.96 48.43
CA LYS A 351 -43.00 -37.58 47.83
C LYS A 351 -44.09 -36.63 47.27
N LEU A 352 -44.09 -35.33 47.61
CA LEU A 352 -45.11 -34.34 47.21
C LEU A 352 -44.60 -32.90 46.95
N SER A 353 -43.29 -32.63 46.96
CA SER A 353 -42.78 -31.25 47.13
C SER A 353 -41.45 -30.98 46.42
N GLY A 354 -41.16 -31.69 45.33
CA GLY A 354 -39.90 -31.54 44.60
C GLY A 354 -38.68 -31.84 45.47
N CYS A 355 -37.58 -31.13 45.24
CA CYS A 355 -36.36 -31.30 46.03
C CYS A 355 -36.64 -31.00 47.52
N ARG A 356 -36.21 -31.85 48.47
CA ARG A 356 -36.25 -31.54 49.92
C ARG A 356 -35.00 -30.83 50.38
N THR A 357 -33.89 -31.11 49.73
CA THR A 357 -32.59 -30.54 50.06
C THR A 357 -31.83 -30.32 48.77
N CYS A 358 -31.64 -29.06 48.41
CA CYS A 358 -30.90 -28.68 47.21
C CYS A 358 -29.41 -28.86 47.44
N ILE A 359 -28.66 -29.11 46.36
CA ILE A 359 -27.19 -29.08 46.47
C ILE A 359 -26.75 -27.67 46.86
N SER A 360 -25.56 -27.58 47.45
CA SER A 360 -24.90 -26.31 47.76
C SER A 360 -24.96 -25.34 46.57
N GLY A 361 -25.41 -24.11 46.82
CA GLY A 361 -25.59 -23.06 45.81
C GLY A 361 -27.05 -22.71 45.50
N TYR A 362 -27.99 -23.46 46.07
CA TYR A 362 -29.41 -23.38 45.75
C TYR A 362 -30.25 -23.47 47.01
N TYR A 363 -31.36 -22.73 47.03
CA TYR A 363 -32.34 -22.81 48.10
C TYR A 363 -33.64 -23.38 47.60
N LEU A 364 -34.40 -23.93 48.54
CA LEU A 364 -35.66 -24.56 48.24
C LEU A 364 -36.76 -23.51 48.14
N TYR A 365 -37.31 -23.33 46.94
CA TYR A 365 -38.50 -22.52 46.72
C TYR A 365 -39.57 -23.34 46.00
N ASP A 366 -40.67 -23.61 46.70
CA ASP A 366 -41.82 -24.36 46.18
C ASP A 366 -41.45 -25.69 45.48
N GLY A 367 -40.47 -26.40 46.03
CA GLY A 367 -40.00 -27.69 45.53
C GLY A 367 -38.94 -27.65 44.42
N LEU A 368 -38.53 -26.46 43.99
CA LEU A 368 -37.46 -26.28 43.02
C LEU A 368 -36.22 -25.69 43.70
N CYS A 369 -35.06 -26.11 43.21
CA CYS A 369 -33.78 -25.53 43.61
C CYS A 369 -33.56 -24.25 42.83
N VAL A 370 -33.90 -23.13 43.47
CA VAL A 370 -33.64 -21.81 42.92
C VAL A 370 -32.22 -21.42 43.28
N LYS A 371 -31.46 -21.01 42.27
CA LYS A 371 -30.08 -20.61 42.46
C LYS A 371 -30.03 -19.45 43.46
N CYS A 372 -29.17 -19.58 44.46
CA CYS A 372 -28.90 -18.47 45.34
C CYS A 372 -28.35 -17.27 44.56
N GLY A 373 -28.50 -16.06 45.11
CA GLY A 373 -27.85 -14.88 44.56
C GLY A 373 -26.34 -15.13 44.40
N GLU A 374 -25.73 -14.37 43.49
CA GLU A 374 -24.39 -14.67 42.99
C GLU A 374 -23.38 -14.93 44.13
N GLY A 375 -22.75 -16.11 44.11
CA GLY A 375 -21.70 -16.49 45.04
C GLY A 375 -22.12 -17.07 46.39
N CYS A 376 -23.37 -17.46 46.54
CA CYS A 376 -23.91 -17.97 47.79
C CYS A 376 -24.11 -19.49 47.78
N SER A 377 -23.65 -20.20 48.82
CA SER A 377 -23.72 -21.66 48.96
C SER A 377 -24.96 -22.14 49.71
N LYS A 378 -25.52 -21.34 50.63
CA LYS A 378 -26.85 -21.56 51.22
C LYS A 378 -27.55 -20.24 51.38
N CYS A 379 -28.81 -20.15 50.99
CA CYS A 379 -29.62 -18.95 51.14
C CYS A 379 -31.07 -19.30 51.51
N ASP A 380 -31.85 -18.30 51.88
CA ASP A 380 -33.30 -18.39 52.06
C ASP A 380 -33.97 -17.19 51.39
N GLN A 381 -34.80 -17.46 50.36
CA GLN A 381 -35.67 -16.58 49.56
C GLN A 381 -35.12 -15.24 49.05
N ASN A 382 -34.48 -14.42 49.89
CA ASN A 382 -33.80 -13.17 49.58
C ASN A 382 -32.60 -12.88 50.53
N THR A 383 -31.98 -13.88 51.14
CA THR A 383 -30.82 -13.66 52.02
C THR A 383 -29.86 -14.83 51.95
N CYS A 384 -28.60 -14.54 51.64
CA CYS A 384 -27.55 -15.54 51.71
C CYS A 384 -27.19 -15.85 53.17
N LEU A 385 -27.22 -17.12 53.55
CA LEU A 385 -26.93 -17.60 54.90
C LEU A 385 -25.48 -18.10 55.00
N GLU A 386 -24.98 -18.75 53.95
CA GLU A 386 -23.59 -19.17 53.80
C GLU A 386 -23.12 -18.85 52.39
N CYS A 387 -21.95 -18.21 52.26
CA CYS A 387 -21.36 -17.93 50.95
C CYS A 387 -20.57 -19.11 50.41
N ASP A 388 -20.38 -19.18 49.09
CA ASP A 388 -19.44 -20.12 48.50
C ASP A 388 -18.05 -19.92 49.10
N SER A 389 -17.26 -20.99 49.16
CA SER A 389 -15.86 -20.89 49.59
C SER A 389 -15.14 -19.80 48.78
N GLY A 390 -14.49 -18.88 49.48
CA GLY A 390 -13.84 -17.71 48.90
C GLY A 390 -14.76 -16.53 48.62
N LYS A 391 -15.95 -16.45 49.26
CA LYS A 391 -16.87 -15.31 49.18
C LYS A 391 -17.46 -14.97 50.56
N PHE A 392 -17.92 -13.73 50.76
CA PHE A 392 -18.56 -13.25 52.01
C PHE A 392 -19.82 -12.44 51.70
N GLN A 393 -20.75 -12.34 52.67
CA GLN A 393 -22.05 -11.72 52.43
C GLN A 393 -21.93 -10.21 52.28
N SER A 394 -22.56 -9.64 51.25
CA SER A 394 -22.60 -8.19 51.06
C SER A 394 -23.35 -7.48 52.19
N ILE A 395 -22.78 -6.39 52.69
CA ILE A 395 -23.36 -5.56 53.76
C ILE A 395 -24.52 -4.70 53.23
N THR A 396 -24.56 -4.43 51.92
CA THR A 396 -25.57 -3.57 51.27
C THR A 396 -26.71 -4.34 50.61
N ASN A 397 -26.47 -5.59 50.21
CA ASN A 397 -27.49 -6.48 49.65
C ASN A 397 -27.28 -7.90 50.18
N THR A 398 -28.08 -8.26 51.19
CA THR A 398 -27.94 -9.52 51.92
C THR A 398 -28.17 -10.77 51.05
N SER A 399 -28.69 -10.62 49.83
CA SER A 399 -28.91 -11.72 48.87
C SER A 399 -27.67 -12.16 48.10
N ILE A 400 -26.58 -11.38 48.10
CA ILE A 400 -25.42 -11.59 47.21
C ILE A 400 -24.14 -11.76 48.04
N CYS A 401 -23.27 -12.66 47.61
CA CYS A 401 -21.94 -12.81 48.19
C CYS A 401 -20.88 -12.19 47.29
N ILE A 402 -20.08 -11.33 47.88
CA ILE A 402 -18.97 -10.69 47.21
C ILE A 402 -17.78 -11.64 47.32
N LYS A 403 -17.05 -11.78 46.21
CA LYS A 403 -15.81 -12.55 46.19
C LYS A 403 -14.85 -12.01 47.25
N CYS A 404 -14.29 -12.90 48.06
CA CYS A 404 -13.16 -12.57 48.91
C CYS A 404 -12.03 -12.01 48.04
N ALA A 405 -11.13 -11.24 48.65
CA ALA A 405 -9.86 -10.92 48.01
C ALA A 405 -9.21 -12.19 47.45
N ASP A 406 -8.50 -12.06 46.32
CA ASP A 406 -7.92 -13.19 45.62
C ASP A 406 -7.10 -14.09 46.56
N ASN A 407 -7.22 -15.40 46.34
CA ASN A 407 -6.53 -16.47 47.07
C ASN A 407 -6.94 -16.68 48.54
N CYS A 408 -8.06 -16.11 48.94
CA CYS A 408 -8.70 -16.34 50.22
C CYS A 408 -9.85 -17.37 50.11
N VAL A 409 -9.91 -18.33 51.05
CA VAL A 409 -10.98 -19.34 51.17
C VAL A 409 -12.08 -18.91 52.12
N VAL A 410 -11.74 -18.20 53.19
CA VAL A 410 -12.74 -17.67 54.15
C VAL A 410 -12.35 -16.25 54.52
N CYS A 411 -13.21 -15.27 54.24
CA CYS A 411 -13.02 -13.86 54.60
C CYS A 411 -14.22 -13.29 55.37
N ASP A 412 -13.97 -12.24 56.14
CA ASP A 412 -14.99 -11.45 56.83
C ASP A 412 -15.36 -10.17 56.04
N SER A 413 -14.49 -9.74 55.12
CA SER A 413 -14.73 -8.65 54.16
C SER A 413 -13.89 -8.82 52.90
N ASP A 414 -14.04 -7.92 51.93
CA ASP A 414 -13.22 -7.83 50.71
C ASP A 414 -11.74 -7.51 50.99
N THR A 415 -11.40 -7.22 52.25
CA THR A 415 -10.07 -6.83 52.70
C THR A 415 -9.53 -7.66 53.87
N GLN A 416 -10.35 -8.53 54.47
CA GLN A 416 -10.00 -9.31 55.67
C GLN A 416 -10.26 -10.81 55.46
N CYS A 417 -9.20 -11.54 55.15
CA CYS A 417 -9.17 -12.99 55.01
C CYS A 417 -8.76 -13.70 56.31
N ARG A 418 -9.51 -14.73 56.68
CA ARG A 418 -9.24 -15.61 57.82
C ARG A 418 -8.43 -16.85 57.45
N ILE A 419 -8.77 -17.49 56.33
CA ILE A 419 -8.17 -18.75 55.87
C ILE A 419 -7.81 -18.62 54.40
N CYS A 420 -6.55 -18.85 54.06
CA CYS A 420 -6.04 -18.79 52.70
C CYS A 420 -6.17 -20.12 51.95
N SER A 421 -6.18 -20.05 50.63
CA SER A 421 -6.21 -21.24 49.77
C SER A 421 -4.97 -22.11 49.98
N PHE A 422 -5.10 -23.41 49.74
CA PHE A 422 -3.94 -24.32 49.81
C PHE A 422 -2.81 -23.80 48.89
N GLY A 423 -1.59 -23.71 49.43
CA GLY A 423 -0.48 -23.06 48.74
C GLY A 423 -0.45 -21.54 48.89
N PHE A 424 -1.21 -20.94 49.81
CA PHE A 424 -1.19 -19.53 50.17
C PHE A 424 -1.12 -19.37 51.70
N TYR A 425 -0.45 -18.34 52.18
CA TYR A 425 -0.32 -18.02 53.60
C TYR A 425 -0.93 -16.65 53.89
N LYS A 426 -1.44 -16.47 55.12
CA LYS A 426 -2.09 -15.23 55.53
C LYS A 426 -1.04 -14.25 56.04
N LYS A 427 -1.08 -12.98 55.60
CA LYS A 427 -0.30 -11.88 56.16
C LYS A 427 -1.16 -10.63 56.25
N SER A 428 -1.33 -10.08 57.46
CA SER A 428 -2.14 -8.88 57.71
C SER A 428 -3.58 -8.94 57.13
N GLY A 429 -4.23 -10.11 57.22
CA GLY A 429 -5.59 -10.30 56.72
C GLY A 429 -5.70 -10.44 55.20
N LYS A 430 -4.60 -10.65 54.46
CA LYS A 430 -4.63 -10.96 53.02
C LYS A 430 -3.83 -12.24 52.73
N CYS A 431 -4.17 -12.92 51.64
CA CYS A 431 -3.54 -14.17 51.26
C CYS A 431 -2.51 -13.96 50.17
N TYR A 432 -1.30 -14.43 50.45
CA TYR A 432 -0.16 -14.36 49.56
C TYR A 432 0.22 -15.76 49.13
N SER A 433 0.54 -15.95 47.85
CA SER A 433 0.94 -17.26 47.35
C SER A 433 2.19 -17.71 48.08
N CYS A 434 2.14 -18.92 48.62
CA CYS A 434 3.35 -19.62 49.01
C CYS A 434 4.16 -19.82 47.74
N ASP A 435 5.41 -19.38 47.79
CA ASP A 435 6.26 -19.47 46.62
C ASP A 435 6.40 -20.93 46.20
N LYS A 436 6.18 -21.21 44.91
CA LYS A 436 6.33 -22.57 44.33
C LYS A 436 7.74 -23.14 44.51
N ASN A 437 8.72 -22.28 44.74
CA ASN A 437 10.10 -22.65 45.00
C ASN A 437 10.39 -22.76 46.51
N CYS A 438 9.38 -22.72 47.36
CA CYS A 438 9.51 -22.99 48.78
C CYS A 438 9.64 -24.50 49.02
N VAL A 439 10.69 -24.91 49.73
CA VAL A 439 10.96 -26.31 50.10
C VAL A 439 10.19 -26.70 51.37
N SER A 440 9.97 -25.73 52.26
CA SER A 440 9.23 -25.90 53.51
C SER A 440 7.76 -25.48 53.35
N GLU A 441 6.87 -25.96 54.23
CA GLU A 441 5.53 -25.36 54.32
C GLU A 441 5.63 -23.86 54.66
N CYS A 442 4.87 -23.01 53.97
CA CYS A 442 4.79 -21.58 54.28
C CYS A 442 4.01 -21.35 55.58
N ILE A 443 4.48 -20.41 56.40
CA ILE A 443 3.93 -20.14 57.73
C ILE A 443 3.17 -18.81 57.67
N ASP A 444 1.98 -18.75 58.29
CA ASP A 444 1.20 -17.50 58.41
C ASP A 444 2.04 -16.38 59.05
N ASP A 445 1.88 -15.17 58.52
CA ASP A 445 2.59 -13.91 58.81
C ASP A 445 4.10 -13.91 58.50
N VAL A 446 4.67 -15.05 58.08
CA VAL A 446 6.11 -15.22 57.78
C VAL A 446 6.38 -15.56 56.32
N GLY A 447 5.55 -16.37 55.66
CA GLY A 447 5.74 -16.86 54.30
C GLY A 447 6.69 -18.07 54.21
N CYS A 448 7.50 -18.14 53.16
CA CYS A 448 8.44 -19.23 52.92
C CYS A 448 9.70 -19.13 53.78
N LYS A 449 9.98 -20.17 54.58
CA LYS A 449 11.16 -20.23 55.44
C LYS A 449 12.44 -20.68 54.71
N THR A 450 12.35 -21.69 53.85
CA THR A 450 13.50 -22.21 53.09
C THR A 450 13.12 -22.45 51.63
N CYS A 451 13.93 -21.93 50.72
CA CYS A 451 13.70 -21.99 49.28
C CYS A 451 14.54 -23.10 48.60
N ASN A 452 14.13 -23.50 47.40
CA ASN A 452 14.83 -24.45 46.54
C ASN A 452 16.22 -23.93 46.21
N THR A 453 17.15 -24.85 45.92
CA THR A 453 18.44 -24.50 45.32
C THR A 453 18.19 -23.63 44.08
N THR A 454 18.94 -22.54 43.91
CA THR A 454 18.72 -21.40 42.96
C THR A 454 17.72 -20.31 43.39
N PHE A 455 17.20 -20.34 44.62
CA PHE A 455 16.30 -19.31 45.17
C PHE A 455 16.71 -18.91 46.59
N TYR A 456 16.49 -17.65 46.96
CA TYR A 456 16.69 -17.15 48.32
C TYR A 456 15.38 -16.61 48.91
N SER A 457 15.23 -16.69 50.24
CA SER A 457 14.04 -16.18 50.92
C SER A 457 14.23 -14.72 51.32
N GLU A 458 13.30 -13.85 50.92
CA GLU A 458 13.22 -12.47 51.39
C GLU A 458 11.75 -12.11 51.64
N ASN A 459 11.45 -11.60 52.84
CA ASN A 459 10.09 -11.24 53.28
C ASN A 459 9.02 -12.35 53.18
N GLY A 460 9.43 -13.61 53.08
CA GLY A 460 8.53 -14.76 52.95
C GLY A 460 8.28 -15.22 51.52
N GLU A 461 9.01 -14.71 50.53
CA GLU A 461 8.93 -15.12 49.13
C GLU A 461 10.29 -15.63 48.63
N CYS A 462 10.27 -16.60 47.71
CA CYS A 462 11.49 -17.19 47.16
C CYS A 462 11.85 -16.48 45.88
N HIS A 463 12.75 -15.53 46.00
CA HIS A 463 13.25 -14.82 44.84
C HIS A 463 14.33 -15.65 44.18
N GLN A 464 14.24 -15.77 42.86
CA GLN A 464 15.25 -16.48 42.09
C GLN A 464 16.60 -15.81 42.34
N CYS A 465 17.61 -16.63 42.62
CA CYS A 465 18.97 -16.18 42.56
C CYS A 465 19.23 -15.53 41.20
N MET A 466 20.11 -14.54 41.19
CA MET A 466 20.51 -13.92 39.94
C MET A 466 20.98 -14.98 38.93
N SER A 467 20.78 -14.69 37.64
CA SER A 467 20.99 -15.67 36.58
C SER A 467 22.34 -16.39 36.70
N ASN A 468 22.31 -17.72 36.56
CA ASN A 468 23.48 -18.62 36.59
C ASN A 468 24.15 -18.77 37.97
N CYS A 469 23.51 -18.25 39.02
CA CYS A 469 23.86 -18.49 40.41
C CYS A 469 23.09 -19.69 40.96
N LEU A 470 23.81 -20.64 41.54
CA LEU A 470 23.26 -21.86 42.13
C LEU A 470 22.81 -21.65 43.57
N LEU A 471 23.57 -20.91 44.37
CA LEU A 471 23.24 -20.56 45.75
C LEU A 471 23.50 -19.08 45.98
N CYS A 472 22.56 -18.37 46.61
CA CYS A 472 22.66 -16.95 46.89
C CYS A 472 22.02 -16.60 48.23
N SER A 473 22.51 -15.54 48.85
CA SER A 473 21.94 -14.98 50.09
C SER A 473 20.90 -13.89 49.81
N ASN A 474 21.06 -13.15 48.71
CA ASN A 474 20.09 -12.20 48.19
C ASN A 474 20.24 -12.04 46.67
N ASN A 475 19.45 -11.17 46.03
CA ASN A 475 19.50 -10.97 44.57
C ASN A 475 20.80 -10.35 44.03
N THR A 476 21.66 -9.83 44.90
CA THR A 476 22.95 -9.23 44.54
C THR A 476 24.17 -10.07 44.92
N VAL A 477 24.01 -11.04 45.82
CA VAL A 477 25.13 -11.82 46.38
C VAL A 477 24.94 -13.29 46.10
N CYS A 478 25.72 -13.76 45.13
CA CYS A 478 25.89 -15.17 44.79
C CYS A 478 27.04 -15.80 45.57
N GLU A 479 26.82 -17.03 46.02
CA GLU A 479 27.79 -17.82 46.79
C GLU A 479 28.41 -18.94 45.93
N SER A 480 27.69 -19.44 44.94
CA SER A 480 28.23 -20.43 43.99
C SER A 480 27.52 -20.36 42.64
N CYS A 481 28.26 -20.63 41.57
CA CYS A 481 27.78 -20.56 40.19
C CYS A 481 27.51 -21.93 39.59
N ASP A 482 26.65 -21.98 38.58
CA ASP A 482 26.40 -23.17 37.79
C ASP A 482 27.66 -23.64 37.04
N THR A 483 27.70 -24.89 36.60
CA THR A 483 28.86 -25.67 36.10
C THR A 483 29.59 -25.14 34.85
N THR A 484 29.31 -23.92 34.40
CA THR A 484 29.95 -23.21 33.26
C THR A 484 30.16 -21.71 33.50
N TYR A 485 29.97 -21.27 34.75
CA TYR A 485 30.07 -19.88 35.20
C TYR A 485 31.06 -19.79 36.36
N PHE A 486 31.67 -18.63 36.55
CA PHE A 486 32.57 -18.37 37.66
C PHE A 486 32.07 -17.21 38.52
N LEU A 487 32.40 -17.26 39.80
CA LEU A 487 32.08 -16.21 40.76
C LEU A 487 33.10 -15.09 40.61
N ASN A 488 32.65 -13.89 40.26
CA ASN A 488 33.50 -12.70 40.18
C ASN A 488 33.62 -11.99 41.54
N ASP A 489 34.52 -11.01 41.62
CA ASP A 489 34.81 -10.25 42.85
C ASP A 489 33.60 -9.48 43.41
N ASN A 490 32.56 -9.27 42.60
CA ASN A 490 31.32 -8.63 43.02
C ASN A 490 30.28 -9.63 43.56
N PHE A 491 30.68 -10.87 43.82
CA PHE A 491 29.80 -11.96 44.24
C PHE A 491 28.70 -12.26 43.22
N THR A 492 29.01 -12.21 41.92
CA THR A 492 28.04 -12.50 40.85
C THR A 492 28.60 -13.50 39.84
N CYS A 493 27.72 -14.26 39.17
CA CYS A 493 28.14 -15.31 38.24
C CYS A 493 28.32 -14.78 36.83
N SER A 494 29.56 -14.77 36.36
CA SER A 494 29.91 -14.41 35.00
C SER A 494 30.14 -15.68 34.18
N LYS A 495 29.55 -15.74 32.98
CA LYS A 495 29.75 -16.89 32.09
C LYS A 495 31.21 -16.96 31.71
N CYS A 496 31.78 -18.16 31.71
CA CYS A 496 33.08 -18.36 31.10
C CYS A 496 33.03 -17.88 29.65
N ASP A 497 33.92 -16.95 29.30
CA ASP A 497 33.93 -16.36 27.97
C ASP A 497 34.14 -17.46 26.92
N THR A 498 33.38 -17.43 25.83
CA THR A 498 33.54 -18.39 24.73
C THR A 498 34.89 -18.24 24.03
N ASN A 499 35.49 -17.06 24.14
CA ASN A 499 36.84 -16.75 23.65
C ASN A 499 37.91 -17.11 24.69
N CYS A 500 37.53 -17.69 25.82
CA CYS A 500 38.46 -18.33 26.72
C CYS A 500 39.00 -19.62 26.08
N VAL A 501 40.29 -19.88 26.26
CA VAL A 501 40.89 -21.12 25.81
C VAL A 501 40.20 -22.31 26.51
N ILE A 502 39.94 -23.37 25.76
CA ILE A 502 39.25 -24.58 26.28
C ILE A 502 39.97 -25.09 27.54
N ASN A 503 39.20 -25.43 28.58
CA ASN A 503 39.67 -25.88 29.90
C ASN A 503 40.49 -24.86 30.71
N LYS A 504 40.42 -23.56 30.37
CA LYS A 504 41.08 -22.47 31.11
C LYS A 504 40.12 -21.54 31.84
N CYS A 505 38.90 -21.99 32.14
CA CYS A 505 37.98 -21.26 32.99
C CYS A 505 37.90 -21.88 34.39
N HIS A 506 38.33 -21.13 35.40
CA HIS A 506 38.33 -21.55 36.79
C HIS A 506 37.09 -21.03 37.54
N PRO A 507 36.40 -21.83 38.38
CA PRO A 507 35.14 -21.46 39.02
C PRO A 507 35.15 -20.20 39.91
N SER A 508 36.34 -19.76 40.37
CA SER A 508 36.50 -18.57 41.23
C SER A 508 37.41 -17.48 40.66
N LEU A 509 38.00 -17.68 39.48
CA LEU A 509 38.94 -16.71 38.86
C LEU A 509 38.56 -16.35 37.42
N GLY A 510 37.63 -17.10 36.81
CA GLY A 510 37.25 -16.92 35.42
C GLY A 510 38.30 -17.42 34.45
N CYS A 511 38.37 -16.78 33.29
CA CYS A 511 39.26 -17.15 32.21
C CYS A 511 40.72 -16.80 32.50
N GLU A 512 41.59 -17.80 32.51
CA GLU A 512 43.03 -17.62 32.71
C GLU A 512 43.76 -17.13 31.45
N SER A 513 43.24 -17.44 30.26
CA SER A 513 43.85 -17.07 28.97
C SER A 513 42.83 -17.06 27.84
N CYS A 514 42.90 -16.04 26.98
CA CYS A 514 42.00 -15.85 25.84
C CYS A 514 42.61 -16.29 24.51
N VAL A 515 41.76 -16.54 23.52
CA VAL A 515 42.16 -16.77 22.12
C VAL A 515 42.64 -15.48 21.45
N GLU A 516 43.34 -15.60 20.32
CA GLU A 516 43.83 -14.45 19.54
C GLU A 516 42.70 -13.43 19.26
N THR A 517 43.04 -12.14 19.23
CA THR A 517 42.15 -10.96 19.17
C THR A 517 41.39 -10.61 20.46
N TYR A 518 41.67 -11.30 21.57
CA TYR A 518 41.09 -11.04 22.88
C TYR A 518 42.16 -11.03 23.98
N PHE A 519 41.91 -10.31 25.08
CA PHE A 519 42.79 -10.27 26.26
C PHE A 519 41.98 -10.51 27.54
N VAL A 520 42.63 -11.04 28.58
CA VAL A 520 41.96 -11.31 29.86
C VAL A 520 41.76 -9.98 30.61
N ASN A 521 40.51 -9.70 30.97
CA ASN A 521 40.13 -8.60 31.84
C ASN A 521 39.11 -9.09 32.86
N SER A 522 39.45 -9.04 34.16
CA SER A 522 38.59 -9.48 35.26
C SER A 522 37.97 -10.88 35.07
N GLY A 523 38.75 -11.82 34.56
CA GLY A 523 38.32 -13.20 34.29
C GLY A 523 37.46 -13.38 33.04
N LEU A 524 37.30 -12.36 32.19
CA LEU A 524 36.61 -12.43 30.89
C LEU A 524 37.55 -12.08 29.74
N CYS A 525 37.15 -12.42 28.51
CA CYS A 525 37.95 -12.13 27.33
C CYS A 525 37.40 -10.91 26.62
N ASP A 526 38.02 -9.77 26.88
CA ASP A 526 37.67 -8.53 26.22
C ASP A 526 38.33 -8.47 24.85
N LYS A 527 37.57 -8.00 23.88
CA LYS A 527 38.05 -7.89 22.50
C LYS A 527 39.14 -6.83 22.43
N CYS A 528 40.23 -7.15 21.74
CA CYS A 528 41.26 -6.19 21.41
C CYS A 528 40.70 -5.02 20.57
N PRO A 529 41.38 -3.85 20.57
CA PRO A 529 41.03 -2.72 19.71
C PRO A 529 40.82 -3.15 18.25
N LYS A 530 40.01 -2.41 17.49
CA LYS A 530 39.73 -2.74 16.08
C LYS A 530 41.03 -2.95 15.28
N HIS A 531 41.06 -4.01 14.47
CA HIS A 531 42.19 -4.39 13.62
C HIS A 531 43.46 -4.78 14.38
N CYS A 532 43.32 -5.16 15.64
CA CYS A 532 44.38 -5.67 16.49
C CYS A 532 44.28 -7.19 16.65
N LEU A 533 45.41 -7.89 16.47
CA LEU A 533 45.53 -9.34 16.64
C LEU A 533 45.88 -9.73 18.09
N ASN A 534 46.80 -9.00 18.75
CA ASN A 534 47.11 -9.20 20.16
C ASN A 534 47.23 -7.84 20.83
N CYS A 535 46.74 -7.74 22.05
CA CYS A 535 46.71 -6.48 22.80
C CYS A 535 46.96 -6.74 24.28
N LYS A 536 47.38 -5.69 24.97
CA LYS A 536 47.56 -5.72 26.44
C LYS A 536 46.27 -5.34 27.17
N ASN A 537 45.52 -4.42 26.57
CA ASN A 537 44.23 -3.94 27.03
C ASN A 537 43.42 -3.43 25.83
N ASN A 538 42.22 -2.91 26.08
CA ASN A 538 41.29 -2.41 25.07
C ASN A 538 41.76 -1.13 24.35
N GLU A 539 42.86 -0.52 24.77
CA GLU A 539 43.44 0.69 24.17
C GLU A 539 44.76 0.42 23.44
N THR A 540 45.54 -0.56 23.91
CA THR A 540 46.93 -0.76 23.49
C THR A 540 47.08 -2.08 22.75
N CYS A 541 47.14 -1.98 21.42
CA CYS A 541 47.48 -3.09 20.56
C CYS A 541 48.99 -3.36 20.55
N THR A 542 49.39 -4.62 20.56
CA THR A 542 50.79 -5.04 20.41
C THR A 542 51.08 -5.52 18.99
N THR A 543 50.14 -6.18 18.32
CA THR A 543 50.30 -6.64 16.93
C THR A 543 49.01 -6.44 16.14
N CYS A 544 49.09 -5.82 14.96
CA CYS A 544 47.93 -5.52 14.12
C CYS A 544 47.59 -6.64 13.13
N SER A 545 46.33 -6.70 12.73
CA SER A 545 45.85 -7.57 11.65
C SER A 545 46.45 -7.15 10.29
N SER A 546 46.49 -8.08 9.34
CA SER A 546 46.99 -7.81 7.98
C SER A 546 46.27 -6.62 7.32
N GLY A 547 47.02 -5.71 6.68
CA GLY A 547 46.51 -4.45 6.12
C GLY A 547 46.50 -3.25 7.07
N TYR A 548 46.97 -3.42 8.31
CA TYR A 548 47.07 -2.38 9.34
C TYR A 548 48.46 -2.40 9.97
N PHE A 549 48.96 -1.24 10.41
CA PHE A 549 50.24 -1.13 11.10
C PHE A 549 50.08 -0.49 12.47
N ASN A 550 50.97 -0.85 13.41
CA ASN A 550 50.94 -0.33 14.76
C ASN A 550 51.63 1.03 14.82
N ASN A 551 50.88 2.06 15.21
CA ASN A 551 51.40 3.39 15.48
C ASN A 551 51.07 3.75 16.94
N ASN A 552 52.07 3.69 17.81
CA ASN A 552 51.96 4.00 19.25
C ASN A 552 50.82 3.24 19.97
N GLY A 553 50.66 1.95 19.67
CA GLY A 553 49.62 1.12 20.29
C GLY A 553 48.29 1.09 19.51
N PHE A 554 48.13 1.85 18.43
CA PHE A 554 46.93 1.87 17.61
C PHE A 554 47.15 1.25 16.22
N CYS A 555 46.20 0.43 15.77
CA CYS A 555 46.26 -0.13 14.42
C CYS A 555 45.62 0.82 13.40
N ILE A 556 46.47 1.46 12.62
CA ILE A 556 46.05 2.39 11.57
C ILE A 556 46.03 1.63 10.24
N SER A 557 44.91 1.76 9.51
CA SER A 557 44.79 1.19 8.16
C SER A 557 45.82 1.86 7.26
N CYS A 558 46.45 1.10 6.38
CA CYS A 558 47.28 1.69 5.32
C CYS A 558 46.46 2.51 4.31
N GLY A 559 45.13 2.45 4.37
CA GLY A 559 44.22 3.25 3.56
C GLY A 559 43.98 2.68 2.16
N ASP A 560 42.92 3.17 1.51
CA ASP A 560 42.64 2.85 0.12
C ASP A 560 43.77 3.33 -0.77
N GLY A 561 44.20 2.47 -1.69
CA GLY A 561 45.24 2.80 -2.65
C GLY A 561 46.65 2.31 -2.29
N CYS A 562 46.82 1.53 -1.22
CA CYS A 562 48.09 0.84 -0.96
C CYS A 562 48.23 -0.43 -1.81
N ILE A 563 49.37 -0.62 -2.50
CA ILE A 563 49.54 -1.75 -3.42
C ILE A 563 49.49 -3.08 -2.66
N ASN A 564 48.64 -4.01 -3.13
CA ASN A 564 48.42 -5.33 -2.53
C ASN A 564 48.09 -5.35 -1.02
N ASN A 565 47.63 -4.24 -0.43
CA ASN A 565 47.40 -4.09 1.02
C ASN A 565 48.60 -4.47 1.91
N MET A 566 49.83 -4.39 1.39
CA MET A 566 51.03 -4.77 2.13
C MET A 566 51.54 -3.60 2.99
N CYS A 567 51.34 -3.72 4.30
CA CYS A 567 51.79 -2.77 5.31
C CYS A 567 53.08 -3.23 5.99
N THR A 568 53.97 -2.28 6.29
CA THR A 568 55.13 -2.50 7.17
C THR A 568 54.92 -1.78 8.51
N SER A 569 55.86 -1.90 9.45
CA SER A 569 55.83 -1.18 10.73
C SER A 569 55.85 0.35 10.59
N THR A 570 56.05 0.90 9.38
CA THR A 570 56.10 2.34 9.09
C THR A 570 55.00 2.82 8.13
N GLY A 571 54.00 1.99 7.81
CA GLY A 571 52.88 2.35 6.91
C GLY A 571 52.98 1.75 5.50
N CYS A 572 52.25 2.35 4.56
CA CYS A 572 52.19 1.87 3.17
C CYS A 572 53.51 2.12 2.41
N LEU A 573 54.03 1.08 1.76
CA LEU A 573 55.28 1.18 1.02
C LEU A 573 55.11 1.97 -0.29
N GLU A 574 54.10 1.61 -1.09
CA GLU A 574 53.86 2.12 -2.45
C GLU A 574 52.35 2.22 -2.76
N CYS A 575 51.95 3.28 -3.48
CA CYS A 575 50.54 3.57 -3.79
C CYS A 575 50.17 3.14 -5.22
N ILE A 576 48.92 2.71 -5.43
CA ILE A 576 48.37 2.43 -6.75
C ILE A 576 48.09 3.72 -7.54
N SER A 577 47.97 3.61 -8.86
CA SER A 577 47.67 4.74 -9.75
C SER A 577 46.38 5.48 -9.33
N GLY A 578 46.41 6.82 -9.35
CA GLY A 578 45.31 7.68 -8.88
C GLY A 578 45.36 8.02 -7.38
N TYR A 579 46.41 7.60 -6.67
CA TYR A 579 46.73 7.96 -5.29
C TYR A 579 48.20 8.41 -5.19
N PHE A 580 48.52 9.29 -4.23
CA PHE A 580 49.89 9.71 -3.94
C PHE A 580 50.25 9.46 -2.48
N LYS A 581 51.54 9.32 -2.19
CA LYS A 581 52.03 9.06 -0.83
C LYS A 581 52.12 10.37 -0.05
N ASP A 582 51.43 10.43 1.09
CA ASP A 582 51.53 11.53 2.05
C ASP A 582 51.81 10.94 3.45
N GLY A 583 53.09 10.98 3.85
CA GLY A 583 53.55 10.29 5.06
C GLY A 583 53.37 8.75 4.97
N PRO A 584 52.76 8.10 5.99
CA PRO A 584 52.56 6.64 6.01
C PRO A 584 51.33 6.17 5.20
N LEU A 585 50.57 7.07 4.56
CA LEU A 585 49.28 6.77 3.90
C LEU A 585 49.28 7.14 2.41
N CYS A 586 48.39 6.48 1.67
CA CYS A 586 48.05 6.84 0.29
C CYS A 586 46.80 7.71 0.28
N VAL A 587 46.89 8.90 -0.32
CA VAL A 587 45.78 9.86 -0.43
C VAL A 587 45.31 9.89 -1.88
N LYS A 588 43.99 9.80 -2.06
CA LYS A 588 43.37 9.81 -3.39
C LYS A 588 43.61 11.13 -4.10
N CYS A 589 43.90 11.08 -5.39
CA CYS A 589 44.01 12.28 -6.20
C CYS A 589 42.69 13.06 -6.26
N PRO A 590 42.75 14.41 -6.42
CA PRO A 590 41.57 15.23 -6.64
C PRO A 590 40.70 14.75 -7.79
N LEU A 591 39.40 15.08 -7.78
CA LEU A 591 38.45 14.67 -8.82
C LEU A 591 38.96 15.00 -10.23
N ASN A 592 38.76 14.05 -11.15
CA ASN A 592 39.16 14.11 -12.55
C ASN A 592 40.68 14.19 -12.83
N CYS A 593 41.50 13.80 -11.84
CA CYS A 593 42.96 13.74 -11.91
C CYS A 593 43.49 12.31 -12.09
N SER A 594 44.41 12.08 -13.02
CA SER A 594 45.09 10.78 -13.22
C SER A 594 46.35 10.63 -12.38
N VAL A 595 47.15 11.70 -12.23
CA VAL A 595 48.39 11.73 -11.44
C VAL A 595 48.44 13.02 -10.63
N CYS A 596 48.81 12.95 -9.36
CA CYS A 596 48.86 14.10 -8.46
C CYS A 596 49.98 14.03 -7.43
N THR A 597 50.23 15.15 -6.76
CA THR A 597 51.16 15.26 -5.62
C THR A 597 50.48 16.03 -4.48
N SER A 598 51.20 16.22 -3.36
CA SER A 598 50.74 17.07 -2.24
C SER A 598 50.43 18.51 -2.66
N ASN A 599 50.96 18.97 -3.80
CA ASN A 599 50.77 20.31 -4.33
C ASN A 599 49.65 20.40 -5.39
N GLY A 600 48.85 19.34 -5.56
CA GLY A 600 47.70 19.31 -6.48
C GLY A 600 47.87 18.36 -7.66
N CYS A 601 46.90 18.41 -8.59
CA CYS A 601 46.88 17.52 -9.75
C CYS A 601 48.00 17.86 -10.74
N THR A 602 48.76 16.86 -11.18
CA THR A 602 49.83 17.01 -12.17
C THR A 602 49.37 16.61 -13.57
N GLU A 603 48.49 15.60 -13.68
CA GLU A 603 47.89 15.15 -14.95
C GLU A 603 46.39 14.90 -14.79
N CYS A 604 45.59 15.39 -15.74
CA CYS A 604 44.13 15.25 -15.73
C CYS A 604 43.66 14.06 -16.56
N LEU A 605 42.47 13.54 -16.26
CA LEU A 605 41.76 12.59 -17.11
C LEU A 605 41.42 13.21 -18.49
N PRO A 606 41.21 12.40 -19.54
CA PRO A 606 40.83 12.90 -20.86
C PRO A 606 39.57 13.79 -20.82
N ASN A 607 39.56 14.90 -21.58
CA ASN A 607 38.55 15.98 -21.61
C ASN A 607 38.55 16.97 -20.44
N PHE A 608 39.52 16.88 -19.53
CA PHE A 608 39.71 17.85 -18.46
C PHE A 608 41.05 18.58 -18.61
N GLN A 609 41.05 19.90 -18.42
CA GLN A 609 42.29 20.69 -18.43
C GLN A 609 42.66 21.15 -17.02
N LYS A 610 43.98 21.30 -16.79
CA LYS A 610 44.54 21.70 -15.50
C LYS A 610 44.49 23.22 -15.34
N THR A 611 43.76 23.68 -14.33
CA THR A 611 43.70 25.09 -13.92
C THR A 611 43.91 25.16 -12.41
N ASP A 612 44.96 25.87 -11.96
CA ASP A 612 45.34 26.04 -10.54
C ASP A 612 45.38 24.73 -9.72
N GLY A 613 45.98 23.68 -10.29
CA GLY A 613 46.14 22.38 -9.61
C GLY A 613 44.87 21.53 -9.53
N LYS A 614 43.79 21.93 -10.23
CA LYS A 614 42.52 21.20 -10.37
C LYS A 614 42.21 20.92 -11.83
N CYS A 615 41.44 19.87 -12.10
CA CYS A 615 41.01 19.49 -13.44
C CYS A 615 39.58 19.97 -13.69
N VAL A 616 39.42 20.93 -14.60
CA VAL A 616 38.11 21.49 -14.99
C VAL A 616 37.63 20.87 -16.29
N GLU A 617 36.32 20.63 -16.39
CA GLU A 617 35.68 20.07 -17.58
C GLU A 617 35.68 21.10 -18.70
N CYS A 618 36.29 20.76 -19.83
CA CYS A 618 36.45 21.69 -20.95
C CYS A 618 35.83 21.11 -22.21
N ASP A 619 35.18 21.98 -22.98
CA ASP A 619 34.74 21.64 -24.33
C ASP A 619 35.95 21.25 -25.20
N LEU A 620 35.83 20.12 -25.91
CA LEU A 620 36.87 19.57 -26.78
C LEU A 620 37.35 20.57 -27.85
N PHE A 621 36.46 21.48 -28.25
CA PHE A 621 36.70 22.50 -29.26
C PHE A 621 37.19 23.82 -28.67
N CYS A 622 37.56 23.87 -27.38
CA CYS A 622 38.24 25.00 -26.77
C CYS A 622 39.73 25.06 -27.17
N GLU A 623 40.29 26.26 -27.34
CA GLU A 623 41.73 26.45 -27.56
C GLU A 623 42.53 26.11 -26.30
N ASP A 624 43.72 25.55 -26.49
CA ASP A 624 44.57 25.12 -25.39
C ASP A 624 45.01 26.34 -24.55
N GLY A 625 44.75 26.31 -23.25
CA GLY A 625 45.08 27.40 -22.32
C GLY A 625 43.98 28.44 -22.12
N GLU A 626 42.83 28.31 -22.80
CA GLU A 626 41.71 29.28 -22.73
C GLU A 626 40.51 28.72 -21.97
N CYS A 627 40.71 27.62 -21.23
CA CYS A 627 39.70 27.01 -20.38
C CYS A 627 39.88 27.44 -18.91
N HIS A 628 38.86 28.10 -18.39
CA HIS A 628 38.83 28.64 -17.03
C HIS A 628 37.66 28.04 -16.23
N GLN A 629 37.49 28.50 -14.99
CA GLN A 629 36.49 27.95 -14.06
C GLN A 629 35.04 28.04 -14.58
N ASP A 630 34.73 28.99 -15.46
CA ASP A 630 33.43 29.22 -16.08
C ASP A 630 33.33 28.67 -17.51
N GLY A 631 34.24 27.78 -17.92
CA GLY A 631 34.25 27.11 -19.22
C GLY A 631 35.22 27.73 -20.23
N CYS A 632 34.93 27.55 -21.51
CA CYS A 632 35.80 28.00 -22.59
C CYS A 632 35.68 29.50 -22.88
N HIS A 633 36.81 30.21 -22.87
CA HIS A 633 36.89 31.64 -23.21
C HIS A 633 37.31 31.89 -24.65
N ARG A 634 37.81 30.87 -25.35
CA ARG A 634 38.18 30.96 -26.76
C ARG A 634 38.09 29.61 -27.47
N CYS A 635 37.27 29.55 -28.52
CA CYS A 635 37.06 28.34 -29.29
C CYS A 635 38.07 28.19 -30.43
N LYS A 636 38.40 26.94 -30.77
CA LYS A 636 39.20 26.58 -31.94
C LYS A 636 38.52 27.11 -33.21
N SER A 637 39.35 27.40 -34.22
CA SER A 637 38.88 27.89 -35.52
C SER A 637 37.74 27.02 -36.10
N GLY A 638 36.65 27.67 -36.54
CA GLY A 638 35.44 27.00 -37.01
C GLY A 638 34.36 26.80 -35.94
N TYR A 639 34.59 27.28 -34.72
CA TYR A 639 33.64 27.27 -33.59
C TYR A 639 33.53 28.66 -32.95
N TYR A 640 32.39 28.97 -32.34
CA TYR A 640 32.15 30.20 -31.59
C TYR A 640 31.64 29.89 -30.18
N ILE A 641 31.88 30.82 -29.25
CA ILE A 641 31.53 30.63 -27.84
C ILE A 641 30.02 30.81 -27.65
N ASN A 642 29.38 29.85 -27.00
CA ASN A 642 28.04 30.02 -26.47
C ASN A 642 28.10 30.50 -25.02
N SER A 643 27.93 31.81 -24.82
CA SER A 643 27.93 32.45 -23.50
C SER A 643 26.62 32.29 -22.72
N THR A 644 25.60 31.64 -23.29
CA THR A 644 24.29 31.43 -22.64
C THR A 644 24.25 30.21 -21.71
N VAL A 645 25.26 29.35 -21.77
CA VAL A 645 25.40 28.16 -20.93
C VAL A 645 26.63 28.27 -20.03
N SER A 646 26.56 27.64 -18.85
CA SER A 646 27.66 27.57 -17.88
C SER A 646 27.92 26.10 -17.53
N PRO A 647 29.14 25.56 -17.76
CA PRO A 647 30.30 26.24 -18.32
C PRO A 647 30.11 26.65 -19.79
N LYS A 648 30.78 27.73 -20.22
CA LYS A 648 30.79 28.20 -21.61
C LYS A 648 31.31 27.10 -22.55
N ILE A 649 30.58 26.82 -23.62
CA ILE A 649 30.92 25.76 -24.59
C ILE A 649 31.14 26.32 -26.00
N CYS A 650 31.73 25.51 -26.88
CA CYS A 650 32.04 25.89 -28.25
C CYS A 650 31.08 25.25 -29.24
N LEU A 651 30.32 26.08 -29.96
CA LEU A 651 29.38 25.63 -30.99
C LEU A 651 29.99 25.79 -32.37
N LYS A 652 29.72 24.83 -33.25
CA LYS A 652 30.26 24.81 -34.61
C LYS A 652 29.64 25.94 -35.45
N CYS A 653 30.47 26.62 -36.24
CA CYS A 653 30.02 27.57 -37.25
C CYS A 653 29.20 26.88 -38.36
N ASP A 654 28.37 27.64 -39.07
CA ASP A 654 27.77 27.18 -40.33
C ASP A 654 28.85 26.69 -41.30
N ALA A 655 28.57 25.64 -42.05
CA ALA A 655 29.52 24.99 -42.95
C ALA A 655 30.07 25.91 -44.06
N LYS A 656 29.37 26.99 -44.40
CA LYS A 656 29.80 28.00 -45.38
C LYS A 656 30.87 28.95 -44.80
N CYS A 657 31.09 28.92 -43.48
CA CYS A 657 31.92 29.86 -42.75
C CYS A 657 33.21 29.22 -42.24
N LEU A 658 34.32 29.93 -42.41
CA LEU A 658 35.63 29.53 -41.90
C LEU A 658 35.82 29.97 -40.44
N THR A 659 35.35 31.18 -40.11
CA THR A 659 35.27 31.69 -38.72
C THR A 659 33.96 32.46 -38.54
N CYS A 660 33.37 32.44 -37.35
CA CYS A 660 32.08 33.06 -37.07
C CYS A 660 31.98 33.59 -35.63
N ASN A 661 31.08 34.55 -35.42
CA ASN A 661 30.72 35.07 -34.08
C ASN A 661 29.42 34.48 -33.55
N SER A 662 28.57 33.99 -34.45
CA SER A 662 27.34 33.26 -34.13
C SER A 662 27.04 32.31 -35.30
N PHE A 663 26.06 31.42 -35.13
CA PHE A 663 25.68 30.44 -36.14
C PHE A 663 25.52 31.03 -37.56
N ASN A 664 24.91 32.23 -37.70
CA ASN A 664 24.64 32.87 -39.00
C ASN A 664 25.51 34.10 -39.32
N LEU A 665 26.42 34.52 -38.41
CA LEU A 665 27.26 35.71 -38.62
C LEU A 665 28.73 35.33 -38.71
N CYS A 666 29.25 35.38 -39.92
CA CYS A 666 30.55 34.87 -40.30
C CYS A 666 31.58 35.99 -40.44
N LEU A 667 32.75 35.78 -39.85
CA LEU A 667 33.88 36.69 -39.92
C LEU A 667 34.65 36.49 -41.23
N THR A 668 34.87 35.23 -41.63
CA THR A 668 35.48 34.87 -42.91
C THR A 668 34.74 33.69 -43.55
N CYS A 669 34.57 33.72 -44.86
CA CYS A 669 33.90 32.67 -45.62
C CYS A 669 34.90 31.64 -46.17
N ASN A 670 34.42 30.42 -46.42
CA ASN A 670 35.22 29.43 -47.15
C ASN A 670 35.44 29.92 -48.60
N SER A 671 36.53 29.50 -49.24
CA SER A 671 37.05 30.01 -50.52
C SER A 671 36.07 29.93 -51.72
N THR A 672 34.99 29.16 -51.59
CA THR A 672 33.91 29.00 -52.57
C THR A 672 32.76 29.99 -52.40
N TYR A 673 32.76 30.81 -51.34
CA TYR A 673 31.69 31.75 -50.97
C TYR A 673 32.24 33.17 -50.81
N ASP A 674 31.45 34.16 -51.21
CA ASP A 674 31.72 35.59 -51.02
C ASP A 674 31.03 36.10 -49.75
N LYS A 675 31.69 36.98 -48.99
CA LYS A 675 31.11 37.58 -47.78
C LYS A 675 30.23 38.78 -48.15
N ILE A 676 28.94 38.71 -47.84
CA ILE A 676 27.97 39.79 -48.06
C ILE A 676 27.29 40.07 -46.71
N GLU A 677 27.43 41.30 -46.17
CA GLU A 677 26.83 41.74 -44.90
C GLU A 677 27.03 40.78 -43.71
N GLY A 678 28.17 40.08 -43.66
CA GLY A 678 28.47 39.12 -42.57
C GLY A 678 27.99 37.70 -42.83
N MET A 679 27.37 37.42 -43.97
CA MET A 679 26.94 36.08 -44.38
C MET A 679 27.79 35.56 -45.54
N CYS A 680 27.95 34.24 -45.64
CA CYS A 680 28.72 33.59 -46.68
C CYS A 680 27.81 33.05 -47.78
N CYS A 681 27.90 33.66 -48.96
CA CYS A 681 26.97 33.43 -50.07
C CYS A 681 27.73 32.87 -51.28
N SER A 682 27.06 32.07 -52.11
CA SER A 682 27.70 31.40 -53.25
C SER A 682 28.48 32.40 -54.12
N LYS A 683 29.67 32.01 -54.61
CA LYS A 683 30.49 32.86 -55.48
C LYS A 683 29.68 33.42 -56.64
N ASN A 684 29.97 34.67 -57.02
CA ASN A 684 29.25 35.43 -58.05
C ASN A 684 27.80 35.82 -57.68
N CYS A 685 27.42 35.71 -56.41
CA CYS A 685 26.20 36.28 -55.88
C CYS A 685 26.36 37.79 -55.62
N VAL A 686 25.28 38.55 -55.78
CA VAL A 686 25.20 40.00 -55.53
C VAL A 686 24.28 40.31 -54.35
N GLU A 687 23.22 39.53 -54.17
CA GLU A 687 22.22 39.72 -53.12
C GLU A 687 21.85 38.38 -52.49
N CYS A 688 21.77 38.34 -51.17
CA CYS A 688 21.74 37.10 -50.41
C CYS A 688 20.86 37.23 -49.17
N VAL A 689 20.07 36.19 -48.88
CA VAL A 689 19.19 36.13 -47.72
C VAL A 689 19.46 34.82 -47.00
N VAL A 690 19.86 34.89 -45.73
CA VAL A 690 20.21 33.74 -44.87
C VAL A 690 21.16 32.71 -45.54
N GLY A 691 22.13 33.21 -46.31
CA GLY A 691 23.18 32.40 -46.92
C GLY A 691 22.78 31.73 -48.24
N SER A 692 21.57 31.97 -48.73
CA SER A 692 21.12 31.56 -50.06
C SER A 692 21.15 32.75 -51.03
N CYS A 693 21.68 32.52 -52.23
CA CYS A 693 21.76 33.58 -53.23
C CYS A 693 20.37 33.87 -53.81
N VAL A 694 19.99 35.15 -53.87
CA VAL A 694 18.73 35.58 -54.52
C VAL A 694 18.99 36.33 -55.82
N LYS A 695 20.23 36.78 -56.07
CA LYS A 695 20.60 37.49 -57.31
C LYS A 695 22.06 37.26 -57.68
N CYS A 696 22.32 36.87 -58.93
CA CYS A 696 23.66 36.59 -59.45
C CYS A 696 24.27 37.77 -60.22
N ARG A 697 25.60 37.78 -60.36
CA ARG A 697 26.35 38.73 -61.21
C ARG A 697 26.02 38.48 -62.68
N THR A 698 26.23 39.50 -63.51
CA THR A 698 26.10 39.42 -64.97
C THR A 698 26.85 38.20 -65.53
N ASN A 699 26.22 37.46 -66.44
CA ASN A 699 26.68 36.17 -67.02
C ASN A 699 26.51 34.93 -66.13
N TYR A 700 25.78 35.04 -65.02
CA TYR A 700 25.41 33.91 -64.19
C TYR A 700 23.89 33.92 -63.93
N PHE A 701 23.27 32.75 -63.90
CA PHE A 701 21.86 32.56 -63.56
C PHE A 701 21.72 31.80 -62.23
N LEU A 702 20.57 31.95 -61.58
CA LEU A 702 20.32 31.34 -60.27
C LEU A 702 19.90 29.88 -60.43
N GLN A 703 20.60 28.96 -59.75
CA GLN A 703 20.27 27.54 -59.72
C GLN A 703 20.60 26.95 -58.35
N ASN A 704 19.61 26.34 -57.69
CA ASN A 704 19.76 25.66 -56.38
C ASN A 704 20.54 26.50 -55.35
N ASP A 705 20.14 27.76 -55.14
CA ASP A 705 20.77 28.74 -54.24
C ASP A 705 22.23 29.14 -54.59
N GLY A 706 22.71 28.74 -55.77
CA GLY A 706 24.02 29.07 -56.34
C GLY A 706 23.92 29.82 -57.68
N CYS A 707 25.04 30.38 -58.11
CA CYS A 707 25.14 31.09 -59.39
C CYS A 707 25.91 30.23 -60.40
N GLU A 708 25.25 29.77 -61.46
CA GLU A 708 25.89 29.02 -62.54
C GLU A 708 26.18 29.92 -63.73
N MET A 709 27.33 29.70 -64.37
CA MET A 709 27.77 30.50 -65.51
C MET A 709 26.90 30.20 -66.73
N CYS A 710 26.45 31.23 -67.42
CA CYS A 710 25.72 31.10 -68.67
C CYS A 710 26.59 30.55 -69.79
N ASP A 711 25.95 29.97 -70.82
CA ASP A 711 26.68 29.50 -72.00
C ASP A 711 27.51 30.64 -72.61
N THR A 712 28.77 30.33 -72.91
CA THR A 712 29.75 31.29 -73.42
C THR A 712 29.36 31.92 -74.75
N ASN A 713 28.42 31.34 -75.49
CA ASN A 713 27.93 31.86 -76.77
C ASN A 713 26.78 32.86 -76.61
N CYS A 714 26.34 33.13 -75.39
CA CYS A 714 25.25 34.04 -75.10
C CYS A 714 25.77 35.47 -74.87
N GLU A 715 25.01 36.44 -75.33
CA GLU A 715 25.37 37.84 -75.16
C GLU A 715 25.31 38.22 -73.67
N SER A 716 26.26 39.06 -73.25
CA SER A 716 26.54 39.26 -71.84
C SER A 716 25.31 39.70 -71.05
N GLY A 717 24.90 38.90 -70.05
CA GLY A 717 23.84 39.23 -69.10
C GLY A 717 22.44 38.68 -69.40
N ASN A 718 22.26 37.90 -70.46
CA ASN A 718 20.93 37.55 -70.98
C ASN A 718 20.64 36.05 -71.00
N CYS A 719 20.51 35.44 -69.83
CA CYS A 719 20.31 34.01 -69.64
C CYS A 719 19.52 33.71 -68.36
N ASP A 720 18.57 32.77 -68.41
CA ASP A 720 17.77 32.32 -67.25
C ASP A 720 18.08 30.88 -66.82
N THR A 721 18.67 30.10 -67.72
CA THR A 721 19.10 28.71 -67.52
C THR A 721 20.37 28.45 -68.33
N LYS A 722 21.07 27.34 -68.06
CA LYS A 722 22.29 26.93 -68.79
C LYS A 722 22.11 26.86 -70.31
N SER A 723 20.88 26.64 -70.76
CA SER A 723 20.46 26.48 -72.15
C SER A 723 19.42 27.51 -72.59
N GLY A 724 19.13 28.52 -71.78
CA GLY A 724 18.09 29.53 -72.05
C GLY A 724 18.73 30.90 -72.22
N CYS A 725 19.20 31.18 -73.43
CA CYS A 725 19.80 32.47 -73.77
C CYS A 725 18.83 33.34 -74.56
N PHE A 726 18.63 34.58 -74.11
CA PHE A 726 17.72 35.51 -74.79
C PHE A 726 18.35 36.12 -76.05
N PHE A 727 19.67 36.29 -76.07
CA PHE A 727 20.42 36.83 -77.22
C PHE A 727 21.75 36.07 -77.39
N CYS A 728 22.13 35.78 -78.64
CA CYS A 728 23.37 35.07 -78.97
C CYS A 728 24.46 36.03 -79.45
N LYS A 729 25.74 35.71 -79.18
CA LYS A 729 26.89 36.46 -79.68
C LYS A 729 26.95 36.44 -81.20
N ARG A 730 27.60 37.47 -81.79
CA ARG A 730 27.88 37.58 -83.24
C ARG A 730 28.43 36.25 -83.78
N GLY A 731 27.85 35.77 -84.88
CA GLY A 731 28.16 34.48 -85.50
C GLY A 731 27.38 33.29 -84.96
N PHE A 732 26.36 33.50 -84.13
CA PHE A 732 25.45 32.46 -83.62
C PHE A 732 23.99 32.88 -83.72
N TYR A 733 23.07 31.92 -83.92
CA TYR A 733 21.62 32.12 -83.93
C TYR A 733 20.94 31.27 -82.85
N ALA A 734 19.83 31.77 -82.31
CA ALA A 734 19.09 31.09 -81.25
C ALA A 734 18.12 30.03 -81.81
N ILE A 735 18.15 28.82 -81.25
CA ILE A 735 17.17 27.76 -81.49
C ILE A 735 16.86 27.03 -80.18
N ASN A 736 15.60 27.05 -79.76
CA ASN A 736 15.13 26.45 -78.50
C ASN A 736 15.98 26.84 -77.27
N GLY A 737 16.41 28.11 -77.21
CA GLY A 737 17.27 28.66 -76.14
C GLY A 737 18.77 28.47 -76.35
N PHE A 738 19.21 27.62 -77.29
CA PHE A 738 20.62 27.36 -77.56
C PHE A 738 21.15 28.26 -78.68
N CYS A 739 22.37 28.77 -78.52
CA CYS A 739 23.09 29.50 -79.55
C CYS A 739 23.89 28.54 -80.44
N LYS A 740 23.47 28.36 -81.69
CA LYS A 740 24.19 27.55 -82.69
C LYS A 740 24.99 28.43 -83.63
N ARG A 741 26.17 27.96 -84.04
CA ARG A 741 27.08 28.69 -84.93
C ARG A 741 26.43 28.91 -86.31
N CYS A 742 26.58 30.11 -86.85
CA CYS A 742 26.27 30.40 -88.24
C CYS A 742 27.27 29.70 -89.18
N GLY A 743 26.92 29.59 -90.47
CA GLY A 743 27.84 29.12 -91.50
C GLY A 743 29.12 29.98 -91.58
N ASP A 744 30.16 29.48 -92.24
CA ASP A 744 31.48 30.11 -92.21
C ASP A 744 31.47 31.57 -92.69
N ASN A 745 32.20 32.43 -91.97
CA ASN A 745 32.36 33.87 -92.22
C ASN A 745 31.04 34.68 -92.17
N CYS A 746 30.02 34.15 -91.49
CA CYS A 746 28.74 34.79 -91.25
C CYS A 746 28.62 35.31 -89.81
N ASP A 747 28.26 36.58 -89.67
CA ASP A 747 28.10 37.29 -88.39
C ASP A 747 26.68 37.29 -87.84
N ASP A 748 25.66 37.18 -88.70
CA ASP A 748 24.24 37.11 -88.31
C ASP A 748 23.53 36.20 -89.31
N CYS A 749 22.78 35.22 -88.83
CA CYS A 749 22.10 34.22 -89.65
C CYS A 749 20.74 33.84 -89.06
N HIS A 750 19.82 33.37 -89.93
CA HIS A 750 18.57 32.77 -89.45
C HIS A 750 18.72 31.30 -89.09
N ASN A 751 19.62 30.61 -89.80
CA ASN A 751 20.04 29.24 -89.57
C ASN A 751 21.42 29.04 -90.21
N GLU A 752 21.99 27.85 -90.05
CA GLU A 752 23.32 27.49 -90.56
C GLU A 752 23.50 27.76 -92.07
N ALA A 753 22.42 27.69 -92.88
CA ALA A 753 22.48 27.84 -94.33
C ALA A 753 22.13 29.24 -94.86
N ASN A 754 21.63 30.16 -94.01
CA ASN A 754 21.14 31.47 -94.43
C ASN A 754 21.78 32.60 -93.62
N CYS A 755 22.84 33.17 -94.18
CA CYS A 755 23.52 34.34 -93.64
C CYS A 755 22.83 35.65 -94.01
N LYS A 756 22.59 36.50 -93.02
CA LYS A 756 22.07 37.88 -93.14
C LYS A 756 23.17 38.93 -93.22
N LYS A 757 24.32 38.67 -92.59
CA LYS A 757 25.45 39.61 -92.55
C LYS A 757 26.77 38.84 -92.49
N CYS A 758 27.69 39.11 -93.40
CA CYS A 758 29.03 38.52 -93.40
C CYS A 758 30.02 39.31 -92.55
N SER A 759 31.08 38.63 -92.11
CA SER A 759 32.23 39.23 -91.44
C SER A 759 32.88 40.31 -92.29
N ASP A 760 33.52 41.27 -91.62
CA ASP A 760 34.27 42.32 -92.28
C ASP A 760 35.37 41.67 -93.13
N GLU A 761 35.57 42.19 -94.34
CA GLU A 761 36.26 41.52 -95.44
C GLU A 761 35.49 40.40 -96.16
N TYR A 762 34.17 40.19 -95.98
CA TYR A 762 33.38 39.21 -96.75
C TYR A 762 32.03 39.79 -97.26
N GLU A 763 31.47 39.28 -98.37
CA GLU A 763 30.16 39.65 -98.95
C GLU A 763 29.21 38.45 -99.12
N ILE A 764 27.88 38.69 -99.07
CA ILE A 764 26.84 37.66 -99.16
C ILE A 764 26.59 37.26 -100.61
N VAL A 765 26.72 35.98 -100.92
CA VAL A 765 26.40 35.38 -102.23
C VAL A 765 25.55 34.12 -102.01
N SER A 766 24.28 34.14 -102.44
CA SER A 766 23.34 33.01 -102.33
C SER A 766 23.19 32.45 -100.90
N GLY A 767 23.20 33.31 -99.88
CA GLY A 767 23.03 32.92 -98.48
C GLY A 767 24.33 32.57 -97.72
N VAL A 768 25.51 32.65 -98.36
CA VAL A 768 26.84 32.32 -97.79
C VAL A 768 27.88 33.43 -98.05
N CYS A 769 28.96 33.49 -97.26
CA CYS A 769 29.93 34.60 -97.22
C CYS A 769 31.27 34.35 -97.94
N LYS A 770 31.82 35.33 -98.69
CA LYS A 770 33.11 35.25 -99.47
C LYS A 770 33.97 36.55 -99.43
N GLU A 771 35.33 36.48 -99.47
CA GLU A 771 36.32 37.57 -99.16
C GLU A 771 36.33 38.89 -100.01
N LYS A 772 36.82 40.01 -99.42
CA LYS A 772 37.04 41.40 -99.92
C LYS A 772 38.51 41.82 -99.69
N ASN A 773 39.08 42.71 -100.52
CA ASN A 773 40.54 42.94 -100.59
C ASN A 773 40.96 44.40 -100.18
N THR A 774 41.90 44.66 -99.21
CA THR A 774 42.97 45.75 -99.14
C THR A 774 43.39 46.39 -97.76
N LYS A 775 44.68 46.81 -97.61
CA LYS A 775 45.40 47.38 -96.41
C LYS A 775 45.87 48.86 -96.58
N THR A 776 45.70 49.77 -95.59
CA THR A 776 46.58 50.93 -95.17
C THR A 776 45.85 51.91 -94.20
N THR A 777 46.42 52.33 -93.05
CA THR A 777 46.27 53.68 -92.36
C THR A 777 46.59 53.60 -90.83
N THR A 778 47.79 53.95 -90.37
CA THR A 778 48.07 54.15 -88.92
C THR A 778 49.14 55.23 -88.61
N ILE A 779 49.67 55.93 -89.62
CA ILE A 779 50.84 56.83 -89.47
C ILE A 779 50.48 58.26 -88.98
N VAL A 780 49.20 58.65 -88.95
CA VAL A 780 48.79 60.07 -88.80
C VAL A 780 48.69 60.56 -87.35
N VAL A 781 48.48 59.67 -86.36
CA VAL A 781 48.10 60.09 -84.99
C VAL A 781 49.30 60.50 -84.11
N THR A 782 50.50 59.97 -84.36
CA THR A 782 51.68 60.22 -83.50
C THR A 782 52.30 61.60 -83.67
N VAL A 783 52.10 62.28 -84.80
CA VAL A 783 52.75 63.57 -85.09
C VAL A 783 52.06 64.76 -84.38
N SER A 784 50.76 64.67 -84.11
CA SER A 784 49.98 65.78 -83.54
C SER A 784 50.24 66.03 -82.05
N VAL A 785 50.61 64.97 -81.30
CA VAL A 785 50.85 65.06 -79.85
C VAL A 785 52.19 65.73 -79.53
N CYS A 786 53.22 65.51 -80.36
CA CYS A 786 54.54 66.08 -80.16
C CYS A 786 54.58 67.61 -80.33
N VAL A 787 53.73 68.18 -81.20
CA VAL A 787 53.67 69.63 -81.45
C VAL A 787 53.07 70.39 -80.26
N PHE A 788 52.10 69.80 -79.56
CA PHE A 788 51.40 70.44 -78.44
C PHE A 788 52.30 70.61 -77.20
N VAL A 789 53.21 69.65 -76.96
CA VAL A 789 54.14 69.67 -75.83
C VAL A 789 55.22 70.75 -76.00
N LEU A 790 55.65 71.01 -77.23
CA LEU A 790 56.66 72.05 -77.53
C LEU A 790 56.13 73.47 -77.29
N ILE A 791 54.84 73.72 -77.56
CA ILE A 791 54.21 75.03 -77.37
C ILE A 791 54.13 75.40 -75.88
N LEU A 792 53.82 74.43 -75.01
CA LEU A 792 53.73 74.62 -73.55
C LEU A 792 55.08 75.01 -72.93
N LEU A 793 56.18 74.41 -73.39
CA LEU A 793 57.53 74.72 -72.89
C LEU A 793 57.97 76.14 -73.24
N CYS A 794 57.61 76.63 -74.44
CA CYS A 794 57.92 78.01 -74.85
C CYS A 794 57.22 79.06 -73.97
N VAL A 795 55.96 78.84 -73.57
CA VAL A 795 55.21 79.79 -72.73
C VAL A 795 55.81 79.93 -71.33
N VAL A 796 56.25 78.81 -70.73
CA VAL A 796 56.89 78.82 -69.41
C VAL A 796 58.22 79.59 -69.43
N THR A 797 59.03 79.41 -70.47
CA THR A 797 60.30 80.15 -70.60
C THR A 797 60.10 81.65 -70.76
N LEU A 798 59.04 82.09 -71.46
CA LEU A 798 58.73 83.51 -71.65
C LEU A 798 58.31 84.20 -70.34
N LEU A 799 57.53 83.51 -69.51
CA LEU A 799 57.13 84.01 -68.18
C LEU A 799 58.33 84.15 -67.22
N CYS A 800 59.28 83.21 -67.26
CA CYS A 800 60.52 83.30 -66.48
C CYS A 800 61.39 84.49 -66.90
N VAL A 801 61.47 84.81 -68.21
CA VAL A 801 62.24 85.97 -68.71
C VAL A 801 61.60 87.30 -68.30
N VAL A 802 60.26 87.39 -68.28
CA VAL A 802 59.54 88.62 -67.86
C VAL A 802 59.77 88.89 -66.36
N LEU A 803 59.74 87.86 -65.52
CA LEU A 803 60.01 87.98 -64.09
C LEU A 803 61.46 88.41 -63.81
N LEU A 804 62.44 87.90 -64.58
CA LEU A 804 63.85 88.33 -64.48
C LEU A 804 64.07 89.78 -64.95
N LYS A 805 63.32 90.28 -65.94
CA LYS A 805 63.36 91.68 -66.38
C LYS A 805 62.73 92.65 -65.37
N CYS A 806 61.71 92.23 -64.61
CA CYS A 806 61.11 93.04 -63.55
C CYS A 806 62.05 93.23 -62.34
N VAL A 807 62.86 92.21 -62.00
CA VAL A 807 63.80 92.28 -60.86
C VAL A 807 65.04 93.13 -61.15
N LYS A 808 65.46 93.27 -62.42
CA LYS A 808 66.60 94.15 -62.81
C LYS A 808 66.26 95.64 -62.78
N LYS A 809 64.98 96.03 -62.75
CA LYS A 809 64.53 97.44 -62.82
C LYS A 809 64.69 98.23 -61.52
N ASN A 810 65.01 97.59 -60.39
CA ASN A 810 65.03 98.25 -59.06
C ASN A 810 66.42 98.40 -58.40
N LYS A 811 67.53 98.07 -59.07
CA LYS A 811 68.88 98.11 -58.44
C LYS A 811 70.01 98.84 -59.20
N VAL A 812 69.71 99.59 -60.26
CA VAL A 812 70.67 100.50 -60.90
C VAL A 812 70.01 101.89 -60.89
N GLN A 813 70.24 102.70 -59.86
CA GLN A 813 71.37 103.62 -59.78
C GLN A 813 71.12 104.77 -60.78
N LYS A 814 70.62 105.93 -60.31
CA LYS A 814 71.47 106.91 -59.60
C LYS A 814 72.79 107.12 -60.34
N LEU A 815 72.75 107.75 -61.51
CA LEU A 815 73.89 108.45 -62.10
C LEU A 815 73.35 109.32 -63.25
N VAL A 816 73.38 110.64 -62.99
CA VAL A 816 73.49 111.75 -63.95
C VAL A 816 72.20 112.19 -64.68
N ASP A 817 71.83 113.44 -64.37
CA ASP A 817 71.14 114.49 -65.15
C ASP A 817 69.89 114.20 -66.00
#